data_AF-U4U3N1-F1
#
_entry.id   AF-U4U3N1-F1
#
_cell.length_a   1.000
_cell.length_b   1.000
_cell.length_c   1.000
_cell.angle_alpha   90.00
_cell.angle_beta   90.00
_cell.angle_gamma   90.00
#
_symmetry.space_group_name_H-M   'P 1'
#
loop_
_entity.id
_entity.type
_entity.pdbx_description
1 polymer ?
#
loop_
_entity_poly.entity_id
_entity_poly.type
_entity_poly.pdbx_seq_one_letter_code
_entity_poly.pdbx_strand_id
1 'polypeptide(L)'
;MTMVFAGWNFYSLFYTACFTFCSGFVLISSEAGPKINSKLFAPGDQVAYRWTSEVFLNEIKTSRGKYVGFGLSGTVLVSSVWSNEDERVLQLHLEKPRVQVASKSGRVESSSLDSLENQPFVLVLKGGKIDRLFMGKRETVSMKNMKRGLASLFQTQTDQGGLEETDVAGHCNVTYTSSSVKATKSKHQCTFLDINTSRHLDEVLGFHIASTRSTHYTLDDSKNVISSISSKEQHQLHMRAKSDLGGLVGAEQTLIYKESQRCDTVRASSAAQAVQELLSAEGAVLEEETIVAIAEAAPKEPKGDFSKRVAAARDALKAELLGTVKSAEVFLQLLEAARTSNIEDISKALEAKKNAKILPQLYDILGHAQTLKSHTAVLKHLHLDNEKHADLMERYLWALSLSTHPNIDILEDMLKKYKTYTSIPRKVRDTLILTLASMAKGLREEGDVAQFTLKMLQAVEETIDNGFDYAEDADRYVFLNALKNLQSPTTIPKLISVLENGTLKEEALAWRALKSFGRRYWTENLLKQAEKTLFQLDKAHDTSSRTLAADLLLASDPTDHVLEELLKFVAGQDKNFEVKQYVLQSVLMLADSCPKWQQRVKDIVKNNYASLAQKGLSTALRRNIFSGSSVNGSLVSVQEIKGGIVKRGAVDVILDKNGLSKELFTLGIFAGGLSTFVSSTEDEEQADEETATAGMELTVLGTQIRPFVFFEGQGELMGHVWSGTASELTPAFQASVKSNQNMLYCHGKIHKFYGQSE
;
A
#
# COMPACT_ATOMS: atom_id res chain seq x y z
N MET A 1 41.18 -46.03 28.88
CA MET A 1 42.13 -45.01 29.34
C MET A 1 41.31 -43.75 29.60
N THR A 2 40.59 -43.73 30.73
CA THR A 2 40.90 -42.97 31.98
C THR A 2 40.69 -41.47 31.81
N MET A 3 39.92 -40.72 32.61
CA MET A 3 39.12 -40.99 33.83
C MET A 3 38.53 -39.61 34.29
N VAL A 4 37.33 -39.52 34.89
CA VAL A 4 37.00 -39.01 36.27
C VAL A 4 35.93 -37.90 36.20
N PHE A 5 34.85 -37.75 37.02
CA PHE A 5 34.11 -38.47 38.08
C PHE A 5 32.69 -37.81 38.19
N ALA A 6 31.58 -38.58 38.20
CA ALA A 6 30.63 -38.88 39.33
C ALA A 6 29.55 -37.79 39.66
N GLY A 7 28.27 -38.05 39.97
CA GLY A 7 27.37 -39.22 40.14
C GLY A 7 25.93 -38.67 40.46
N TRP A 8 24.81 -39.23 39.95
CA TRP A 8 23.89 -40.23 40.56
C TRP A 8 23.27 -39.79 41.93
N ASN A 9 21.99 -39.96 42.31
CA ASN A 9 20.83 -40.72 41.81
C ASN A 9 19.56 -40.36 42.66
N PHE A 10 18.37 -40.69 42.13
CA PHE A 10 17.13 -41.17 42.81
C PHE A 10 16.65 -40.54 44.14
N TYR A 11 15.43 -40.00 44.15
CA TYR A 11 14.39 -40.34 45.14
C TYR A 11 12.98 -40.03 44.58
N SER A 12 12.28 -41.11 44.22
CA SER A 12 10.82 -41.17 44.15
C SER A 12 10.29 -41.55 45.54
N LEU A 13 9.02 -41.23 45.81
CA LEU A 13 8.20 -41.70 46.93
C LEU A 13 8.54 -41.15 48.31
N PHE A 14 7.92 -40.02 48.68
CA PHE A 14 7.23 -39.88 49.98
C PHE A 14 6.31 -38.65 49.93
N TYR A 15 5.08 -38.81 50.42
CA TYR A 15 4.03 -37.81 50.64
C TYR A 15 2.96 -37.58 49.57
N THR A 16 2.24 -38.66 49.27
CA THR A 16 0.78 -38.70 49.46
C THR A 16 0.41 -38.25 50.89
N ALA A 17 -0.36 -37.17 51.06
CA ALA A 17 -1.37 -36.98 52.13
C ALA A 17 -1.82 -35.51 52.21
N CYS A 18 -2.80 -35.14 51.38
CA CYS A 18 -3.67 -33.93 51.44
C CYS A 18 -4.13 -33.70 49.99
N PHE A 19 -5.26 -34.16 49.46
CA PHE A 19 -6.59 -34.33 49.98
C PHE A 19 -7.38 -35.14 48.95
N THR A 20 -7.95 -36.28 49.33
CA THR A 20 -9.16 -36.81 48.68
C THR A 20 -10.13 -37.28 49.76
N PHE A 21 -11.41 -36.98 49.52
CA PHE A 21 -12.63 -37.41 50.23
C PHE A 21 -12.96 -36.80 51.59
N CYS A 22 -13.81 -35.76 51.54
CA CYS A 22 -15.10 -35.78 52.22
C CYS A 22 -16.11 -34.90 51.46
N SER A 23 -17.09 -35.58 50.87
CA SER A 23 -18.19 -35.03 50.09
C SER A 23 -19.30 -34.48 51.00
N GLY A 24 -20.01 -33.45 50.52
CA GLY A 24 -21.42 -33.23 50.85
C GLY A 24 -21.76 -31.87 51.48
N PHE A 25 -22.17 -30.89 50.67
CA PHE A 25 -23.59 -30.55 50.49
C PHE A 25 -23.73 -29.42 49.46
N VAL A 26 -24.47 -29.76 48.38
CA VAL A 26 -25.38 -28.94 47.57
C VAL A 26 -25.14 -27.43 47.54
N LEU A 27 -24.90 -26.86 46.35
CA LEU A 27 -25.79 -25.85 45.75
C LEU A 27 -25.38 -25.55 44.29
N ILE A 28 -26.35 -25.78 43.42
CA ILE A 28 -26.53 -25.18 42.09
C ILE A 28 -25.61 -25.74 41.01
N SER A 29 -26.15 -26.74 40.31
CA SER A 29 -26.01 -26.86 38.86
C SER A 29 -25.89 -25.47 38.25
N SER A 30 -24.72 -25.10 37.71
CA SER A 30 -24.73 -24.04 36.72
C SER A 30 -25.49 -24.62 35.54
N GLU A 31 -26.78 -24.33 35.50
CA GLU A 31 -27.54 -24.39 34.26
C GLU A 31 -26.62 -23.81 33.19
N ALA A 32 -26.38 -24.59 32.14
CA ALA A 32 -25.89 -24.03 30.90
C ALA A 32 -26.74 -22.79 30.66
N GLY A 33 -26.10 -21.60 30.70
CA GLY A 33 -26.80 -20.33 30.52
C GLY A 33 -27.73 -20.48 29.31
N PRO A 34 -28.97 -19.97 29.38
CA PRO A 34 -30.02 -20.35 28.45
C PRO A 34 -29.51 -20.24 27.03
N LYS A 35 -29.39 -21.40 26.38
CA LYS A 35 -29.08 -21.47 24.95
C LYS A 35 -30.15 -20.64 24.26
N ILE A 36 -29.74 -19.67 23.43
CA ILE A 36 -30.62 -19.01 22.46
C ILE A 36 -31.35 -20.13 21.71
N ASN A 37 -32.60 -20.36 22.09
CA ASN A 37 -33.25 -21.67 22.04
C ASN A 37 -33.32 -22.29 20.63
N SER A 38 -33.30 -23.62 20.58
CA SER A 38 -33.87 -24.46 19.52
C SER A 38 -35.40 -24.25 19.31
N LYS A 39 -35.98 -23.20 19.90
CA LYS A 39 -37.40 -22.80 19.83
C LYS A 39 -37.67 -21.46 19.14
N LEU A 40 -36.63 -20.70 18.75
CA LEU A 40 -36.84 -19.50 17.91
C LEU A 40 -37.48 -19.91 16.57
N PHE A 41 -38.41 -19.13 16.02
CA PHE A 41 -39.07 -19.43 14.73
C PHE A 41 -39.74 -20.81 14.68
N ALA A 42 -40.66 -21.10 15.61
CA ALA A 42 -41.46 -22.32 15.54
C ALA A 42 -42.27 -22.37 14.23
N PRO A 43 -42.45 -23.56 13.63
CA PRO A 43 -43.13 -23.69 12.34
C PRO A 43 -44.60 -23.27 12.48
N GLY A 44 -45.07 -22.52 11.49
CA GLY A 44 -46.43 -21.96 11.46
C GLY A 44 -46.56 -20.60 12.13
N ASP A 45 -45.46 -19.98 12.54
CA ASP A 45 -45.43 -18.60 13.00
C ASP A 45 -44.87 -17.68 11.90
N GLN A 46 -45.55 -16.55 11.68
CA GLN A 46 -45.07 -15.43 10.89
C GLN A 46 -44.83 -14.22 11.80
N VAL A 47 -43.65 -13.62 11.72
CA VAL A 47 -43.28 -12.45 12.53
C VAL A 47 -43.03 -11.26 11.63
N ALA A 48 -43.65 -10.13 11.94
CA ALA A 48 -43.44 -8.87 11.25
C ALA A 48 -42.41 -8.01 12.01
N TYR A 49 -41.37 -7.58 11.31
CA TYR A 49 -40.33 -6.69 11.81
C TYR A 49 -40.36 -5.34 11.11
N ARG A 50 -40.19 -4.26 11.87
CA ARG A 50 -39.79 -2.97 11.29
C ARG A 50 -38.31 -3.03 10.96
N TRP A 51 -37.98 -2.88 9.68
CA TRP A 51 -36.59 -2.83 9.22
C TRP A 51 -36.19 -1.41 8.85
N THR A 52 -35.02 -0.99 9.32
CA THR A 52 -34.36 0.23 8.85
C THR A 52 -32.88 -0.05 8.63
N SER A 53 -32.32 0.51 7.56
CA SER A 53 -30.92 0.34 7.19
C SER A 53 -30.38 1.68 6.71
N GLU A 54 -29.39 2.24 7.39
CA GLU A 54 -28.81 3.55 7.10
C GLU A 54 -27.34 3.38 6.72
N VAL A 55 -26.91 4.05 5.65
CA VAL A 55 -25.51 4.19 5.28
C VAL A 55 -25.16 5.66 5.28
N PHE A 56 -24.05 6.00 5.92
CA PHE A 56 -23.58 7.37 6.03
C PHE A 56 -22.08 7.50 5.80
N LEU A 57 -21.70 8.63 5.26
CA LEU A 57 -20.34 9.08 5.05
C LEU A 57 -20.08 10.28 5.96
N ASN A 58 -18.97 10.25 6.68
CA ASN A 58 -18.58 11.32 7.59
C ASN A 58 -17.07 11.53 7.59
N GLU A 59 -16.64 12.69 8.09
CA GLU A 59 -15.24 12.92 8.45
C GLU A 59 -14.92 12.24 9.78
N ILE A 60 -13.66 11.85 9.98
CA ILE A 60 -13.25 11.07 11.17
C ILE A 60 -13.44 11.85 12.48
N LYS A 61 -13.25 13.18 12.45
CA LYS A 61 -13.28 14.04 13.64
C LYS A 61 -14.61 14.79 13.85
N THR A 62 -15.57 14.64 12.95
CA THR A 62 -16.82 15.42 12.99
C THR A 62 -17.92 14.61 13.68
N SER A 63 -18.58 15.21 14.69
CA SER A 63 -19.74 14.62 15.37
C SER A 63 -20.86 14.25 14.37
N ARG A 64 -21.69 13.24 14.69
CA ARG A 64 -22.79 12.66 13.87
C ARG A 64 -23.83 13.65 13.27
N GLY A 65 -23.67 14.97 13.37
CA GLY A 65 -24.65 15.97 12.91
C GLY A 65 -24.51 16.45 11.46
N LYS A 66 -23.43 16.11 10.73
CA LYS A 66 -23.17 16.59 9.35
C LYS A 66 -22.76 15.46 8.39
N TYR A 67 -23.40 14.30 8.47
CA TYR A 67 -23.13 13.21 7.54
C TYR A 67 -23.96 13.34 6.24
N VAL A 68 -23.47 12.74 5.17
CA VAL A 68 -24.22 12.53 3.92
C VAL A 68 -24.52 11.05 3.81
N GLY A 69 -25.77 10.69 3.53
CA GLY A 69 -26.15 9.29 3.52
C GLY A 69 -27.55 9.05 3.01
N PHE A 70 -27.95 7.79 2.98
CA PHE A 70 -29.31 7.38 2.69
C PHE A 70 -29.71 6.22 3.60
N GLY A 71 -30.99 6.19 3.93
CA GLY A 71 -31.64 5.16 4.71
C GLY A 71 -32.69 4.44 3.88
N LEU A 72 -32.87 3.17 4.16
CA LEU A 72 -33.96 2.35 3.69
C LEU A 72 -34.83 1.99 4.88
N SER A 73 -36.13 1.91 4.65
CA SER A 73 -37.09 1.45 5.65
C SER A 73 -38.14 0.57 5.01
N GLY A 74 -38.61 -0.43 5.73
CA GLY A 74 -39.64 -1.35 5.25
C GLY A 74 -40.19 -2.23 6.36
N THR A 75 -41.12 -3.11 6.03
CA THR A 75 -41.59 -4.17 6.93
C THR A 75 -41.10 -5.51 6.40
N VAL A 76 -40.42 -6.29 7.23
CA VAL A 76 -39.92 -7.62 6.86
C VAL A 76 -40.83 -8.64 7.54
N LEU A 77 -41.51 -9.45 6.72
CA LEU A 77 -42.28 -10.60 7.16
C LEU A 77 -41.36 -11.82 7.15
N VAL A 78 -41.31 -12.55 8.26
CA VAL A 78 -40.53 -13.79 8.41
C VAL A 78 -41.48 -14.91 8.77
N SER A 79 -41.78 -15.77 7.80
CA SER A 79 -42.63 -16.96 7.97
C SER A 79 -41.76 -18.19 8.22
N SER A 80 -41.99 -18.90 9.33
CA SER A 80 -41.36 -20.19 9.59
C SER A 80 -42.20 -21.30 8.97
N VAL A 81 -41.77 -21.82 7.83
CA VAL A 81 -42.59 -22.73 7.01
C VAL A 81 -42.38 -24.19 7.40
N TRP A 82 -41.15 -24.54 7.79
CA TRP A 82 -40.77 -25.90 8.16
C TRP A 82 -39.57 -25.88 9.11
N SER A 83 -39.52 -26.84 10.04
CA SER A 83 -38.37 -27.03 10.93
C SER A 83 -38.26 -28.49 11.38
N ASN A 84 -37.03 -28.94 11.62
CA ASN A 84 -36.69 -30.14 12.38
C ASN A 84 -35.70 -29.77 13.51
N GLU A 85 -35.13 -30.75 14.22
CA GLU A 85 -34.20 -30.51 15.34
C GLU A 85 -32.98 -29.64 14.93
N ASP A 86 -32.42 -29.88 13.73
CA ASP A 86 -31.20 -29.21 13.26
C ASP A 86 -31.41 -28.19 12.13
N GLU A 87 -32.46 -28.35 11.32
CA GLU A 87 -32.68 -27.59 10.09
C GLU A 87 -33.99 -26.80 10.12
N ARG A 88 -34.02 -25.61 9.51
CA ARG A 88 -35.20 -24.76 9.43
C ARG A 88 -35.29 -24.04 8.09
N VAL A 89 -36.51 -23.86 7.60
CA VAL A 89 -36.82 -23.13 6.37
C VAL A 89 -37.63 -21.89 6.72
N LEU A 90 -37.03 -20.73 6.52
CA LEU A 90 -37.68 -19.43 6.69
C LEU A 90 -37.97 -18.83 5.32
N GLN A 91 -39.17 -18.30 5.16
CA GLN A 91 -39.54 -17.48 4.02
C GLN A 91 -39.62 -16.02 4.44
N LEU A 92 -38.90 -15.16 3.74
CA LEU A 92 -38.82 -13.74 4.04
C LEU A 92 -39.42 -12.91 2.90
N HIS A 93 -40.22 -11.91 3.26
CA HIS A 93 -40.77 -10.94 2.30
C HIS A 93 -40.55 -9.52 2.82
N LEU A 94 -39.98 -8.65 1.97
CA LEU A 94 -39.75 -7.25 2.28
C LEU A 94 -40.87 -6.41 1.66
N GLU A 95 -41.77 -5.89 2.49
CA GLU A 95 -42.88 -5.06 2.04
C GLU A 95 -42.54 -3.56 2.06
N LYS A 96 -42.94 -2.88 0.98
CA LYS A 96 -42.93 -1.42 0.81
C LYS A 96 -41.59 -0.77 1.20
N PRO A 97 -40.46 -1.16 0.57
CA PRO A 97 -39.17 -0.58 0.87
C PRO A 97 -39.10 0.89 0.38
N ARG A 98 -38.87 1.83 1.30
CA ARG A 98 -38.76 3.27 1.01
C ARG A 98 -37.33 3.77 1.18
N VAL A 99 -36.86 4.62 0.25
CA VAL A 99 -35.59 5.35 0.40
C VAL A 99 -35.84 6.70 1.07
N GLN A 100 -35.01 7.00 2.06
CA GLN A 100 -34.91 8.28 2.73
C GLN A 100 -33.50 8.81 2.49
N VAL A 101 -33.34 9.98 1.87
CA VAL A 101 -32.02 10.59 1.71
C VAL A 101 -31.78 11.54 2.89
N ALA A 102 -30.67 11.35 3.60
CA ALA A 102 -30.26 12.24 4.67
C ALA A 102 -29.50 13.44 4.06
N SER A 103 -30.12 14.62 4.13
CA SER A 103 -29.55 15.91 3.71
C SER A 103 -29.26 16.81 4.92
N LYS A 104 -28.39 17.81 4.74
CA LYS A 104 -28.13 18.90 5.70
C LYS A 104 -29.42 19.64 6.15
N SER A 105 -30.52 19.51 5.42
CA SER A 105 -31.83 20.15 5.67
C SER A 105 -32.93 19.21 6.20
N GLY A 106 -32.66 17.91 6.37
CA GLY A 106 -33.66 16.91 6.81
C GLY A 106 -33.72 15.66 5.93
N ARG A 107 -34.69 14.78 6.19
CA ARG A 107 -34.92 13.55 5.41
C ARG A 107 -35.90 13.81 4.29
N VAL A 108 -35.50 13.54 3.04
CA VAL A 108 -36.38 13.63 1.86
C VAL A 108 -36.70 12.21 1.40
N GLU A 109 -37.98 11.90 1.26
CA GLU A 109 -38.44 10.60 0.73
C GLU A 109 -38.39 10.65 -0.81
N SER A 110 -37.78 9.64 -1.43
CA SER A 110 -37.73 9.46 -2.88
C SER A 110 -37.98 7.98 -3.18
N SER A 111 -39.18 7.61 -3.64
CA SER A 111 -39.59 6.20 -3.76
C SER A 111 -39.49 5.67 -5.19
N SER A 112 -38.28 5.50 -5.71
CA SER A 112 -38.03 4.77 -6.97
C SER A 112 -37.85 3.25 -6.77
N LEU A 113 -37.97 2.75 -5.53
CA LEU A 113 -37.80 1.33 -5.18
C LEU A 113 -39.06 0.49 -5.42
N ASP A 114 -40.24 1.10 -5.36
CA ASP A 114 -41.52 0.41 -5.51
C ASP A 114 -41.73 -0.15 -6.94
N SER A 115 -40.95 0.33 -7.92
CA SER A 115 -40.98 -0.14 -9.31
C SER A 115 -40.08 -1.34 -9.60
N LEU A 116 -39.23 -1.75 -8.66
CA LEU A 116 -38.34 -2.89 -8.82
C LEU A 116 -39.05 -4.21 -8.49
N GLU A 117 -38.71 -5.27 -9.22
CA GLU A 117 -39.18 -6.62 -8.91
C GLU A 117 -38.63 -7.07 -7.54
N ASN A 118 -39.53 -7.46 -6.65
CA ASN A 118 -39.23 -7.82 -5.26
C ASN A 118 -40.08 -9.02 -4.84
N GLN A 119 -39.56 -10.21 -5.10
CA GLN A 119 -40.18 -11.49 -4.76
C GLN A 119 -39.81 -11.91 -3.31
N PRO A 120 -40.59 -12.77 -2.65
CA PRO A 120 -40.14 -13.45 -1.43
C PRO A 120 -38.82 -14.23 -1.67
N PHE A 121 -38.04 -14.44 -0.62
CA PHE A 121 -36.82 -15.24 -0.67
C PHE A 121 -36.78 -16.25 0.47
N VAL A 122 -36.09 -17.36 0.25
CA VAL A 122 -36.10 -18.52 1.16
C VAL A 122 -34.72 -18.75 1.73
N LEU A 123 -34.67 -18.99 3.04
CA LEU A 123 -33.46 -19.21 3.82
C LEU A 123 -33.52 -20.59 4.47
N VAL A 124 -32.52 -21.42 4.23
CA VAL A 124 -32.33 -22.69 4.94
C VAL A 124 -31.25 -22.50 6.00
N LEU A 125 -31.63 -22.66 7.27
CA LEU A 125 -30.74 -22.59 8.41
C LEU A 125 -30.41 -23.99 8.91
N LYS A 126 -29.13 -24.26 9.19
CA LYS A 126 -28.65 -25.50 9.81
C LYS A 126 -27.77 -25.17 11.01
N GLY A 127 -28.18 -25.58 12.22
CA GLY A 127 -27.45 -25.23 13.44
C GLY A 127 -27.26 -23.71 13.65
N GLY A 128 -28.22 -22.90 13.18
CA GLY A 128 -28.16 -21.43 13.22
C GLY A 128 -27.29 -20.77 12.14
N LYS A 129 -26.60 -21.55 11.29
CA LYS A 129 -25.85 -21.05 10.12
C LYS A 129 -26.72 -21.09 8.87
N ILE A 130 -26.47 -20.19 7.94
CA ILE A 130 -27.12 -20.22 6.61
C ILE A 130 -26.46 -21.30 5.78
N ASP A 131 -27.24 -22.32 5.41
CA ASP A 131 -26.81 -23.41 4.53
C ASP A 131 -27.08 -23.05 3.06
N ARG A 132 -28.32 -22.65 2.76
CA ARG A 132 -28.77 -22.34 1.39
C ARG A 132 -29.69 -21.11 1.36
N LEU A 133 -29.62 -20.35 0.27
CA LEU A 133 -30.39 -19.13 0.02
C LEU A 133 -31.01 -19.21 -1.38
N PHE A 134 -32.30 -18.92 -1.50
CA PHE A 134 -33.01 -18.90 -2.79
C PHE A 134 -33.66 -17.53 -3.03
N MET A 135 -33.41 -16.92 -4.19
CA MET A 135 -33.89 -15.58 -4.55
C MET A 135 -34.44 -15.52 -5.98
N GLY A 136 -35.21 -14.47 -6.30
CA GLY A 136 -35.85 -14.34 -7.61
C GLY A 136 -34.85 -14.17 -8.75
N LYS A 137 -34.99 -14.97 -9.80
CA LYS A 137 -34.04 -15.00 -10.92
C LYS A 137 -33.91 -13.67 -11.69
N ARG A 138 -35.02 -12.92 -11.79
CA ARG A 138 -35.08 -11.66 -12.55
C ARG A 138 -34.69 -10.42 -11.75
N GLU A 139 -34.39 -10.59 -10.46
CA GLU A 139 -34.04 -9.48 -9.58
C GLU A 139 -32.65 -8.91 -9.87
N THR A 140 -32.50 -7.60 -9.68
CA THR A 140 -31.21 -6.92 -9.86
C THR A 140 -30.21 -7.37 -8.80
N VAL A 141 -28.91 -7.29 -9.13
CA VAL A 141 -27.83 -7.62 -8.18
C VAL A 141 -27.93 -6.77 -6.90
N SER A 142 -28.34 -5.50 -7.01
CA SER A 142 -28.58 -4.61 -5.86
C SER A 142 -29.67 -5.13 -4.92
N MET A 143 -30.80 -5.58 -5.49
CA MET A 143 -31.92 -6.15 -4.74
C MET A 143 -31.50 -7.46 -4.06
N LYS A 144 -30.84 -8.36 -4.80
CA LYS A 144 -30.29 -9.61 -4.25
C LYS A 144 -29.28 -9.34 -3.12
N ASN A 145 -28.37 -8.38 -3.27
CA ASN A 145 -27.42 -7.99 -2.22
C ASN A 145 -28.08 -7.41 -0.96
N MET A 146 -29.14 -6.63 -1.13
CA MET A 146 -29.93 -6.12 0.00
C MET A 146 -30.58 -7.29 0.78
N LYS A 147 -31.14 -8.28 0.07
CA LYS A 147 -31.70 -9.49 0.67
C LYS A 147 -30.65 -10.36 1.35
N ARG A 148 -29.44 -10.51 0.77
CA ARG A 148 -28.29 -11.15 1.43
C ARG A 148 -27.94 -10.47 2.75
N GLY A 149 -27.93 -9.13 2.76
CA GLY A 149 -27.71 -8.32 3.96
C GLY A 149 -28.75 -8.56 5.05
N LEU A 150 -30.03 -8.69 4.66
CA LEU A 150 -31.14 -9.00 5.55
C LEU A 150 -31.09 -10.45 6.07
N ALA A 151 -30.86 -11.42 5.18
CA ALA A 151 -30.69 -12.84 5.52
C ALA A 151 -29.57 -13.05 6.55
N SER A 152 -28.44 -12.36 6.36
CA SER A 152 -27.27 -12.44 7.26
C SER A 152 -27.57 -12.00 8.70
N LEU A 153 -28.64 -11.24 8.95
CA LEU A 153 -29.03 -10.86 10.32
C LEU A 153 -29.59 -12.05 11.09
N PHE A 154 -30.22 -13.02 10.42
CA PHE A 154 -30.82 -14.21 11.04
C PHE A 154 -29.81 -15.34 11.29
N GLN A 155 -28.55 -15.16 10.86
CA GLN A 155 -27.44 -16.08 11.17
C GLN A 155 -26.86 -15.79 12.55
N THR A 156 -27.22 -16.62 13.54
CA THR A 156 -26.79 -16.49 14.93
C THR A 156 -26.55 -17.87 15.55
N GLN A 157 -25.56 -17.96 16.43
CA GLN A 157 -25.22 -19.18 17.15
C GLN A 157 -25.22 -18.98 18.66
N THR A 158 -25.33 -20.08 19.40
CA THR A 158 -25.35 -20.12 20.87
C THR A 158 -23.99 -20.32 21.50
N ASP A 159 -23.05 -20.88 20.75
CA ASP A 159 -21.80 -21.38 21.29
C ASP A 159 -20.84 -20.22 21.54
N GLN A 160 -20.40 -20.07 22.79
CA GLN A 160 -19.43 -19.05 23.16
C GLN A 160 -18.05 -19.49 22.68
N GLY A 161 -17.52 -18.81 21.66
CA GLY A 161 -16.22 -19.13 21.08
C GLY A 161 -15.91 -18.34 19.81
N GLY A 162 -14.65 -18.40 19.39
CA GLY A 162 -14.22 -17.95 18.06
C GLY A 162 -14.55 -19.02 17.02
N LEU A 163 -15.37 -18.68 16.02
CA LEU A 163 -15.82 -19.58 14.96
C LEU A 163 -15.66 -18.90 13.60
N GLU A 164 -15.41 -19.69 12.56
CA GLU A 164 -15.46 -19.21 11.18
C GLU A 164 -16.91 -19.25 10.65
N GLU A 165 -17.32 -18.15 10.03
CA GLU A 165 -18.63 -18.02 9.40
C GLU A 165 -18.53 -17.30 8.05
N THR A 166 -19.33 -17.77 7.09
CA THR A 166 -19.56 -17.08 5.82
C THR A 166 -20.88 -16.33 5.90
N ASP A 167 -20.89 -15.04 5.55
CA ASP A 167 -22.11 -14.26 5.34
C ASP A 167 -21.92 -13.18 4.28
N VAL A 168 -22.80 -12.17 4.23
CA VAL A 168 -22.70 -11.06 3.27
C VAL A 168 -21.33 -10.36 3.27
N ALA A 169 -20.62 -10.37 4.39
CA ALA A 169 -19.29 -9.78 4.54
C ALA A 169 -18.13 -10.72 4.11
N GLY A 170 -18.44 -11.84 3.46
CA GLY A 170 -17.46 -12.84 3.06
C GLY A 170 -17.19 -13.85 4.17
N HIS A 171 -15.98 -14.40 4.19
CA HIS A 171 -15.55 -15.37 5.19
C HIS A 171 -14.85 -14.65 6.35
N CYS A 172 -15.40 -14.74 7.56
CA CYS A 172 -14.95 -13.95 8.71
C CYS A 172 -14.71 -14.81 9.96
N ASN A 173 -13.77 -14.35 10.80
CA ASN A 173 -13.62 -14.82 12.17
C ASN A 173 -14.66 -14.12 13.05
N VAL A 174 -15.52 -14.89 13.70
CA VAL A 174 -16.64 -14.39 14.49
C VAL A 174 -16.47 -14.77 15.95
N THR A 175 -16.79 -13.84 16.84
CA THR A 175 -16.86 -14.09 18.29
C THR A 175 -18.27 -13.81 18.79
N TYR A 176 -18.84 -14.75 19.52
CA TYR A 176 -20.14 -14.59 20.19
C TYR A 176 -19.96 -14.40 21.69
N THR A 177 -20.61 -13.38 22.22
CA THR A 177 -20.77 -13.17 23.67
C THR A 177 -22.26 -13.14 23.97
N SER A 178 -22.72 -14.11 24.76
CA SER A 178 -24.13 -14.26 25.10
C SER A 178 -24.36 -14.11 26.59
N SER A 179 -25.44 -13.41 26.92
CA SER A 179 -26.10 -13.37 28.22
C SER A 179 -27.51 -13.92 28.04
N SER A 180 -28.29 -14.08 29.12
CA SER A 180 -29.62 -14.70 29.02
C SER A 180 -30.57 -14.03 28.02
N VAL A 181 -30.51 -12.69 27.91
CA VAL A 181 -31.46 -11.90 27.10
C VAL A 181 -30.77 -11.19 25.93
N LYS A 182 -29.44 -11.09 25.93
CA LYS A 182 -28.66 -10.37 24.91
C LYS A 182 -27.54 -11.20 24.37
N ALA A 183 -27.34 -11.15 23.06
CA ALA A 183 -26.18 -11.73 22.39
C ALA A 183 -25.47 -10.70 21.51
N THR A 184 -24.16 -10.72 21.49
CA THR A 184 -23.34 -9.85 20.65
C THR A 184 -22.42 -10.69 19.78
N LYS A 185 -22.51 -10.46 18.47
CA LYS A 185 -21.68 -11.07 17.43
C LYS A 185 -20.68 -10.02 16.93
N SER A 186 -19.38 -10.26 17.10
CA SER A 186 -18.33 -9.39 16.56
C SER A 186 -17.56 -10.11 15.47
N LYS A 187 -17.30 -9.41 14.34
CA LYS A 187 -16.58 -10.00 13.19
C LYS A 187 -15.21 -9.36 13.00
N HIS A 188 -14.23 -10.19 12.69
CA HIS A 188 -12.84 -9.82 12.47
C HIS A 188 -12.29 -10.54 11.23
N GLN A 189 -11.24 -9.98 10.62
CA GLN A 189 -10.47 -10.62 9.55
C GLN A 189 -11.32 -11.20 8.39
N CYS A 190 -12.31 -10.44 7.93
CA CYS A 190 -13.15 -10.86 6.81
C CYS A 190 -12.39 -10.85 5.47
N THR A 191 -12.47 -11.93 4.72
CA THR A 191 -11.92 -12.09 3.36
C THR A 191 -13.03 -12.17 2.31
N PHE A 192 -12.82 -11.52 1.17
CA PHE A 192 -13.71 -11.55 0.01
C PHE A 192 -12.95 -12.13 -1.18
N LEU A 193 -13.57 -13.09 -1.89
CA LEU A 193 -12.94 -13.78 -3.01
C LEU A 193 -12.97 -12.96 -4.34
N ASP A 194 -13.92 -12.03 -4.50
CA ASP A 194 -14.23 -11.39 -5.80
C ASP A 194 -13.79 -9.92 -5.93
N ILE A 195 -12.93 -9.41 -5.04
CA ILE A 195 -12.63 -7.97 -5.01
C ILE A 195 -11.14 -7.69 -5.14
N ASN A 196 -10.77 -7.03 -6.24
CA ASN A 196 -9.47 -6.40 -6.39
C ASN A 196 -9.37 -5.16 -5.51
N THR A 197 -8.89 -5.31 -4.27
CA THR A 197 -8.47 -4.16 -3.46
C THR A 197 -7.02 -3.82 -3.78
N SER A 198 -6.76 -2.61 -4.29
CA SER A 198 -5.40 -2.08 -4.40
C SER A 198 -5.05 -1.36 -3.12
N ARG A 199 -4.00 -1.83 -2.43
CA ARG A 199 -3.48 -1.23 -1.20
C ARG A 199 -2.04 -0.82 -1.38
N HIS A 200 -1.74 0.47 -1.22
CA HIS A 200 -0.38 0.95 -1.03
C HIS A 200 0.09 0.54 0.36
N LEU A 201 1.02 -0.41 0.43
CA LEU A 201 1.50 -1.04 1.67
C LEU A 201 2.56 -0.21 2.41
N ASP A 202 2.95 0.96 1.88
CA ASP A 202 3.93 1.83 2.53
C ASP A 202 3.45 2.28 3.92
N GLU A 203 4.29 2.08 4.94
CA GLU A 203 3.91 2.32 6.33
C GLU A 203 3.80 3.82 6.68
N VAL A 204 4.36 4.71 5.86
CA VAL A 204 4.34 6.17 6.05
C VAL A 204 3.31 6.81 5.12
N LEU A 205 3.38 6.53 3.82
CA LEU A 205 2.55 7.14 2.78
C LEU A 205 1.24 6.39 2.53
N GLY A 206 1.15 5.11 2.92
CA GLY A 206 -0.06 4.32 2.77
C GLY A 206 -1.22 4.79 3.64
N PHE A 207 -2.35 4.11 3.52
CA PHE A 207 -3.51 4.39 4.35
C PHE A 207 -3.68 3.33 5.42
N HIS A 208 -4.30 3.72 6.52
CA HIS A 208 -4.74 2.82 7.56
C HIS A 208 -6.25 2.62 7.45
N ILE A 209 -6.67 1.36 7.45
CA ILE A 209 -8.08 0.96 7.37
C ILE A 209 -8.43 0.24 8.66
N ALA A 210 -9.29 0.84 9.47
CA ALA A 210 -9.86 0.21 10.66
C ALA A 210 -11.31 -0.16 10.36
N SER A 211 -11.65 -1.45 10.49
CA SER A 211 -13.02 -1.93 10.28
C SER A 211 -13.57 -2.55 11.56
N THR A 212 -14.72 -2.09 12.02
CA THR A 212 -15.43 -2.65 13.17
C THR A 212 -16.81 -3.12 12.74
N ARG A 213 -17.16 -4.36 13.08
CA ARG A 213 -18.43 -5.00 12.72
C ARG A 213 -19.00 -5.68 13.94
N SER A 214 -20.17 -5.26 14.37
CA SER A 214 -20.86 -5.82 15.54
C SER A 214 -22.36 -5.92 15.30
N THR A 215 -22.97 -7.01 15.75
CA THR A 215 -24.41 -7.21 15.74
C THR A 215 -24.88 -7.55 17.15
N HIS A 216 -25.87 -6.82 17.64
CA HIS A 216 -26.47 -7.01 18.95
C HIS A 216 -27.88 -7.57 18.76
N TYR A 217 -28.17 -8.66 19.46
CA TYR A 217 -29.44 -9.35 19.48
C TYR A 217 -30.05 -9.18 20.85
N THR A 218 -31.33 -8.85 20.91
CA THR A 218 -32.11 -8.86 22.15
C THR A 218 -33.25 -9.83 21.99
N LEU A 219 -33.33 -10.82 22.86
CA LEU A 219 -34.33 -11.88 22.84
C LEU A 219 -35.48 -11.53 23.79
N ASP A 220 -36.68 -11.97 23.47
CA ASP A 220 -37.82 -11.96 24.40
C ASP A 220 -38.14 -13.41 24.77
N ASP A 221 -37.65 -13.84 25.93
CA ASP A 221 -37.81 -15.20 26.44
C ASP A 221 -39.28 -15.59 26.63
N SER A 222 -40.18 -14.62 26.84
CA SER A 222 -41.61 -14.87 27.02
C SER A 222 -42.31 -15.27 25.72
N LYS A 223 -41.81 -14.79 24.58
CA LYS A 223 -42.40 -15.00 23.25
C LYS A 223 -41.60 -15.97 22.38
N ASN A 224 -40.39 -16.36 22.80
CA ASN A 224 -39.44 -17.09 21.95
C ASN A 224 -39.21 -16.40 20.59
N VAL A 225 -39.11 -15.06 20.60
CA VAL A 225 -38.89 -14.23 19.41
C VAL A 225 -37.71 -13.30 19.64
N ILE A 226 -37.03 -12.93 18.55
CA ILE A 226 -36.01 -11.89 18.59
C ILE A 226 -36.72 -10.54 18.71
N SER A 227 -36.61 -9.84 19.84
CA SER A 227 -37.24 -8.53 20.01
C SER A 227 -36.60 -7.45 19.14
N SER A 228 -35.27 -7.46 19.04
CA SER A 228 -34.53 -6.53 18.19
C SER A 228 -33.18 -7.09 17.75
N ILE A 229 -32.76 -6.68 16.55
CA ILE A 229 -31.42 -6.89 16.01
C ILE A 229 -30.85 -5.52 15.66
N SER A 230 -29.67 -5.18 16.14
CA SER A 230 -28.95 -3.94 15.80
C SER A 230 -27.54 -4.28 15.31
N SER A 231 -27.33 -4.15 14.01
CA SER A 231 -26.03 -4.35 13.35
C SER A 231 -25.38 -3.00 13.06
N LYS A 232 -24.14 -2.83 13.48
CA LYS A 232 -23.32 -1.65 13.23
C LYS A 232 -22.01 -2.05 12.57
N GLU A 233 -21.72 -1.41 11.46
CA GLU A 233 -20.50 -1.59 10.69
C GLU A 233 -19.87 -0.23 10.43
N GLN A 234 -18.57 -0.10 10.67
CA GLN A 234 -17.83 1.13 10.45
C GLN A 234 -16.48 0.82 9.82
N HIS A 235 -16.14 1.58 8.79
CA HIS A 235 -14.84 1.57 8.13
C HIS A 235 -14.24 2.96 8.22
N GLN A 236 -13.12 3.07 8.93
CA GLN A 236 -12.35 4.30 9.01
C GLN A 236 -11.14 4.16 8.10
N LEU A 237 -10.99 5.09 7.17
CA LEU A 237 -9.87 5.18 6.26
C LEU A 237 -9.18 6.52 6.49
N HIS A 238 -7.91 6.51 6.90
CA HIS A 238 -7.11 7.74 6.96
C HIS A 238 -5.71 7.54 6.40
N MET A 239 -5.13 8.62 5.90
CA MET A 239 -3.75 8.63 5.45
C MET A 239 -2.82 8.47 6.66
N ARG A 240 -1.84 7.57 6.61
CA ARG A 240 -0.91 7.36 7.72
C ARG A 240 -0.06 8.61 7.95
N ALA A 241 0.35 9.29 6.87
CA ALA A 241 1.11 10.53 6.96
C ALA A 241 0.34 11.70 7.58
N LYS A 242 -1.01 11.66 7.50
CA LYS A 242 -1.89 12.74 7.93
C LYS A 242 -3.21 12.17 8.46
N SER A 243 -3.24 11.83 9.75
CA SER A 243 -4.37 11.08 10.35
C SER A 243 -5.70 11.85 10.41
N ASP A 244 -5.66 13.18 10.31
CA ASP A 244 -6.82 14.05 10.17
C ASP A 244 -7.42 14.03 8.76
N LEU A 245 -6.68 13.57 7.76
CA LEU A 245 -7.17 13.40 6.39
C LEU A 245 -7.69 11.97 6.20
N GLY A 246 -9.02 11.83 6.24
CA GLY A 246 -9.66 10.55 6.06
C GLY A 246 -11.18 10.62 6.07
N GLY A 247 -11.81 9.47 5.85
CA GLY A 247 -13.25 9.30 5.83
C GLY A 247 -13.70 8.14 6.72
N LEU A 248 -14.94 8.25 7.19
CA LEU A 248 -15.67 7.22 7.89
C LEU A 248 -16.85 6.80 7.00
N VAL A 249 -16.94 5.52 6.70
CA VAL A 249 -18.15 4.90 6.16
C VAL A 249 -18.80 4.14 7.29
N GLY A 250 -20.04 4.49 7.62
CA GLY A 250 -20.84 3.79 8.62
C GLY A 250 -22.09 3.19 8.00
N ALA A 251 -22.46 2.00 8.46
CA ALA A 251 -23.72 1.35 8.15
C ALA A 251 -24.38 0.88 9.46
N GLU A 252 -25.64 1.24 9.67
CA GLU A 252 -26.45 0.82 10.81
C GLU A 252 -27.72 0.14 10.30
N GLN A 253 -28.01 -1.07 10.79
CA GLN A 253 -29.22 -1.81 10.49
C GLN A 253 -29.95 -2.17 11.77
N THR A 254 -31.26 -1.97 11.79
CA THR A 254 -32.10 -2.38 12.90
C THR A 254 -33.35 -3.11 12.43
N LEU A 255 -33.62 -4.27 13.04
CA LEU A 255 -34.92 -4.92 13.01
C LEU A 255 -35.55 -4.80 14.40
N ILE A 256 -36.81 -4.41 14.46
CA ILE A 256 -37.57 -4.30 15.70
C ILE A 256 -38.89 -5.05 15.52
N TYR A 257 -39.18 -5.97 16.44
CA TYR A 257 -40.43 -6.74 16.46
C TYR A 257 -41.65 -5.81 16.47
N LYS A 258 -42.66 -6.12 15.65
CA LYS A 258 -43.98 -5.45 15.68
C LYS A 258 -45.06 -6.39 16.19
N GLU A 259 -45.30 -7.46 15.45
CA GLU A 259 -46.42 -8.38 15.67
C GLU A 259 -46.10 -9.78 15.14
N SER A 260 -46.93 -10.75 15.52
CA SER A 260 -46.83 -12.15 15.08
C SER A 260 -48.20 -12.69 14.71
N GLN A 261 -48.26 -13.46 13.62
CA GLN A 261 -49.45 -14.10 13.07
C GLN A 261 -49.15 -15.59 12.78
N ARG A 262 -50.16 -16.40 12.48
CA ARG A 262 -49.97 -17.79 12.06
C ARG A 262 -49.80 -17.87 10.53
N CYS A 263 -48.95 -18.76 10.05
CA CYS A 263 -48.78 -19.04 8.62
C CYS A 263 -48.91 -20.52 8.31
N ASP A 264 -49.09 -20.83 7.03
CA ASP A 264 -49.18 -22.20 6.54
C ASP A 264 -47.83 -22.91 6.67
N THR A 265 -47.89 -24.20 7.03
CA THR A 265 -46.72 -25.07 7.18
C THR A 265 -46.69 -26.11 6.08
N VAL A 266 -45.50 -26.45 5.61
CA VAL A 266 -45.28 -27.49 4.60
C VAL A 266 -45.01 -28.84 5.27
N ARG A 267 -45.61 -29.93 4.77
CA ARG A 267 -45.38 -31.29 5.30
C ARG A 267 -44.32 -32.01 4.47
N ALA A 268 -43.07 -31.82 4.83
CA ALA A 268 -41.92 -32.45 4.16
C ALA A 268 -41.06 -33.28 5.12
N SER A 269 -40.36 -34.29 4.59
CA SER A 269 -39.43 -35.12 5.37
C SER A 269 -38.01 -34.53 5.48
N SER A 270 -37.68 -33.55 4.63
CA SER A 270 -36.40 -32.85 4.64
C SER A 270 -36.56 -31.39 4.22
N ALA A 271 -35.57 -30.53 4.58
CA ALA A 271 -35.56 -29.13 4.16
C ALA A 271 -35.57 -28.97 2.63
N ALA A 272 -34.91 -29.88 1.90
CA ALA A 272 -34.88 -29.85 0.43
C ALA A 272 -36.28 -30.08 -0.17
N GLN A 273 -37.05 -31.03 0.39
CA GLN A 273 -38.44 -31.26 -0.04
C GLN A 273 -39.34 -30.09 0.34
N ALA A 274 -39.16 -29.51 1.54
CA ALA A 274 -39.91 -28.34 1.97
C ALA A 274 -39.72 -27.15 1.04
N VAL A 275 -38.47 -26.89 0.64
CA VAL A 275 -38.13 -25.85 -0.35
C VAL A 275 -38.79 -26.18 -1.69
N GLN A 276 -38.69 -27.41 -2.19
CA GLN A 276 -39.26 -27.78 -3.49
C GLN A 276 -40.79 -27.61 -3.54
N GLU A 277 -41.48 -27.98 -2.46
CA GLU A 277 -42.94 -27.82 -2.35
C GLU A 277 -43.33 -26.33 -2.28
N LEU A 278 -42.58 -25.51 -1.53
CA LEU A 278 -42.78 -24.06 -1.48
C LEU A 278 -42.55 -23.39 -2.85
N LEU A 279 -41.48 -23.78 -3.56
CA LEU A 279 -41.18 -23.29 -4.91
C LEU A 279 -42.28 -23.66 -5.91
N SER A 280 -42.87 -24.84 -5.78
CA SER A 280 -43.97 -25.28 -6.65
C SER A 280 -45.29 -24.56 -6.38
N ALA A 281 -45.54 -24.16 -5.13
CA ALA A 281 -46.78 -23.50 -4.70
C ALA A 281 -46.83 -22.01 -5.09
N GLU A 282 -45.69 -21.30 -5.07
CA GLU A 282 -45.66 -19.85 -5.30
C GLU A 282 -45.59 -19.45 -6.78
N GLY A 283 -45.30 -20.38 -7.69
CA GLY A 283 -45.06 -20.06 -9.11
C GLY A 283 -43.87 -19.11 -9.34
N ALA A 284 -43.10 -18.80 -8.28
CA ALA A 284 -41.94 -17.92 -8.31
C ALA A 284 -40.71 -18.69 -8.80
N VAL A 285 -40.05 -18.16 -9.83
CA VAL A 285 -38.78 -18.72 -10.35
C VAL A 285 -37.65 -18.27 -9.42
N LEU A 286 -37.52 -18.91 -8.26
CA LEU A 286 -36.36 -18.73 -7.38
C LEU A 286 -35.22 -19.64 -7.80
N GLU A 287 -33.99 -19.14 -7.70
CA GLU A 287 -32.76 -19.89 -7.95
C GLU A 287 -31.87 -19.89 -6.71
N GLU A 288 -31.07 -20.95 -6.56
CA GLU A 288 -30.08 -21.04 -5.48
C GLU A 288 -28.97 -20.03 -5.71
N GLU A 289 -28.64 -19.28 -4.67
CA GLU A 289 -27.76 -18.12 -4.70
C GLU A 289 -26.79 -18.15 -3.51
N THR A 290 -25.62 -17.54 -3.69
CA THR A 290 -24.65 -17.38 -2.58
C THR A 290 -25.10 -16.31 -1.59
N ILE A 291 -24.75 -16.50 -0.30
CA ILE A 291 -24.95 -15.49 0.75
C ILE A 291 -23.95 -14.33 0.66
N VAL A 292 -22.78 -14.56 0.04
CA VAL A 292 -21.72 -13.55 -0.09
C VAL A 292 -22.18 -12.47 -1.06
N ALA A 293 -21.91 -11.21 -0.73
CA ALA A 293 -22.24 -10.10 -1.61
C ALA A 293 -21.48 -10.22 -2.94
N ILE A 294 -22.18 -9.98 -4.04
CA ILE A 294 -21.60 -10.00 -5.38
C ILE A 294 -21.34 -8.56 -5.82
N ALA A 295 -20.17 -8.28 -6.38
CA ALA A 295 -19.86 -6.99 -6.96
C ALA A 295 -20.80 -6.70 -8.15
N GLU A 296 -21.48 -5.54 -8.09
CA GLU A 296 -22.19 -5.05 -9.26
C GLU A 296 -21.17 -4.70 -10.34
N ALA A 297 -21.44 -5.15 -11.57
CA ALA A 297 -20.73 -4.62 -12.72
C ALA A 297 -20.87 -3.09 -12.69
N ALA A 298 -19.73 -2.39 -12.71
CA ALA A 298 -19.74 -0.93 -12.80
C ALA A 298 -20.69 -0.53 -13.95
N PRO A 299 -21.48 0.55 -13.79
CA PRO A 299 -22.35 1.02 -14.87
C PRO A 299 -21.51 1.10 -16.14
N LYS A 300 -22.01 0.54 -17.25
CA LYS A 300 -21.32 0.51 -18.54
C LYS A 300 -20.67 1.87 -18.75
N GLU A 301 -19.34 1.89 -18.67
CA GLU A 301 -18.57 3.12 -18.53
C GLU A 301 -19.01 4.14 -19.59
N PRO A 302 -19.14 5.43 -19.24
CA PRO A 302 -19.41 6.44 -20.25
C PRO A 302 -18.32 6.36 -21.32
N LYS A 303 -18.75 6.08 -22.56
CA LYS A 303 -17.87 6.00 -23.74
C LYS A 303 -17.19 7.36 -23.97
N GLY A 304 -15.86 7.41 -23.86
CA GLY A 304 -14.99 8.43 -24.45
C GLY A 304 -15.24 9.88 -24.00
N ASP A 305 -14.85 10.21 -22.77
CA ASP A 305 -14.90 11.58 -22.25
C ASP A 305 -13.50 12.16 -21.96
N PHE A 306 -12.43 11.42 -22.20
CA PHE A 306 -11.06 11.90 -21.95
C PHE A 306 -10.72 13.06 -22.88
N SER A 307 -10.96 12.94 -24.19
CA SER A 307 -10.64 14.02 -25.15
C SER A 307 -11.40 15.32 -24.85
N LYS A 308 -12.67 15.19 -24.44
CA LYS A 308 -13.53 16.33 -24.05
C LYS A 308 -13.07 16.97 -22.74
N ARG A 309 -12.75 16.18 -21.72
CA ARG A 309 -12.22 16.69 -20.44
C ARG A 309 -10.86 17.36 -20.60
N VAL A 310 -9.96 16.78 -21.41
CA VAL A 310 -8.69 17.42 -21.77
C VAL A 310 -8.96 18.75 -22.45
N ALA A 311 -9.95 18.81 -23.36
CA ALA A 311 -10.29 20.04 -24.06
C ALA A 311 -10.79 21.15 -23.12
N ALA A 312 -11.55 20.80 -22.09
CA ALA A 312 -12.03 21.73 -21.07
C ALA A 312 -10.94 22.16 -20.07
N ALA A 313 -9.95 21.30 -19.82
CA ALA A 313 -8.93 21.52 -18.79
C ALA A 313 -7.57 21.99 -19.33
N ARG A 314 -7.44 22.28 -20.63
CA ARG A 314 -6.17 22.65 -21.28
C ARG A 314 -5.40 23.75 -20.55
N ASP A 315 -6.09 24.79 -20.12
CA ASP A 315 -5.44 25.93 -19.47
C ASP A 315 -4.77 25.53 -18.16
N ALA A 316 -5.38 24.61 -17.41
CA ALA A 316 -4.86 24.09 -16.14
C ALA A 316 -3.65 23.16 -16.31
N LEU A 317 -3.43 22.61 -17.51
CA LEU A 317 -2.33 21.69 -17.83
C LEU A 317 -1.09 22.39 -18.40
N LYS A 318 -1.11 23.72 -18.54
CA LYS A 318 0.05 24.47 -19.02
C LYS A 318 1.23 24.33 -18.05
N ALA A 319 2.45 24.31 -18.60
CA ALA A 319 3.68 24.15 -17.81
C ALA A 319 3.82 25.19 -16.68
N GLU A 320 3.33 26.42 -16.91
CA GLU A 320 3.33 27.52 -15.92
C GLU A 320 2.46 27.26 -14.68
N LEU A 321 1.43 26.41 -14.80
CA LEU A 321 0.51 26.08 -13.71
C LEU A 321 0.88 24.76 -13.01
N LEU A 322 1.95 24.10 -13.42
CA LEU A 322 2.43 22.90 -12.73
C LEU A 322 2.87 23.26 -11.31
N GLY A 323 2.49 22.41 -10.35
CA GLY A 323 2.66 22.66 -8.92
C GLY A 323 1.50 23.43 -8.27
N THR A 324 0.50 23.90 -9.04
CA THR A 324 -0.71 24.51 -8.47
C THR A 324 -1.77 23.46 -8.08
N VAL A 325 -2.62 23.80 -7.12
CA VAL A 325 -3.75 22.95 -6.69
C VAL A 325 -4.68 22.63 -7.87
N LYS A 326 -4.97 23.63 -8.72
CA LYS A 326 -5.83 23.46 -9.90
C LYS A 326 -5.28 22.44 -10.90
N SER A 327 -3.96 22.46 -11.15
CA SER A 327 -3.32 21.47 -12.02
C SER A 327 -3.39 20.06 -11.41
N ALA A 328 -3.21 19.94 -10.09
CA ALA A 328 -3.28 18.65 -9.40
C ALA A 328 -4.70 18.05 -9.40
N GLU A 329 -5.73 18.87 -9.20
CA GLU A 329 -7.14 18.45 -9.28
C GLU A 329 -7.49 17.94 -10.68
N VAL A 330 -7.12 18.70 -11.71
CA VAL A 330 -7.33 18.32 -13.11
C VAL A 330 -6.58 17.04 -13.46
N PHE A 331 -5.33 16.89 -12.99
CA PHE A 331 -4.55 15.68 -13.20
C PHE A 331 -5.28 14.44 -12.65
N LEU A 332 -5.85 14.51 -11.44
CA LEU A 332 -6.62 13.41 -10.85
C LEU A 332 -7.92 13.12 -11.63
N GLN A 333 -8.66 14.15 -12.04
CA GLN A 333 -9.89 13.98 -12.84
C GLN A 333 -9.62 13.34 -14.20
N LEU A 334 -8.55 13.75 -14.87
CA LEU A 334 -8.15 13.21 -16.17
C LEU A 334 -7.58 11.81 -16.05
N LEU A 335 -6.90 11.48 -14.96
CA LEU A 335 -6.40 10.15 -14.68
C LEU A 335 -7.56 9.13 -14.56
N GLU A 336 -8.61 9.48 -13.82
CA GLU A 336 -9.81 8.64 -13.74
C GLU A 336 -10.46 8.45 -15.11
N ALA A 337 -10.60 9.53 -15.88
CA ALA A 337 -11.14 9.47 -17.24
C ALA A 337 -10.26 8.63 -18.18
N ALA A 338 -8.93 8.70 -18.05
CA ALA A 338 -8.00 7.91 -18.87
C ALA A 338 -8.13 6.40 -18.60
N ARG A 339 -8.40 6.00 -17.34
CA ARG A 339 -8.55 4.59 -16.95
C ARG A 339 -9.77 3.93 -17.57
N THR A 340 -10.86 4.68 -17.73
CA THR A 340 -12.12 4.18 -18.29
C THR A 340 -12.27 4.43 -19.79
N SER A 341 -11.36 5.19 -20.41
CA SER A 341 -11.47 5.56 -21.83
C SER A 341 -10.93 4.46 -22.76
N ASN A 342 -11.40 4.48 -24.01
CA ASN A 342 -10.91 3.60 -25.07
C ASN A 342 -9.70 4.21 -25.81
N ILE A 343 -9.05 3.38 -26.61
CA ILE A 343 -7.83 3.74 -27.36
C ILE A 343 -8.11 4.91 -28.32
N GLU A 344 -9.28 4.92 -28.96
CA GLU A 344 -9.64 5.95 -29.95
C GLU A 344 -9.82 7.32 -29.31
N ASP A 345 -10.47 7.40 -28.13
CA ASP A 345 -10.69 8.68 -27.46
C ASP A 345 -9.38 9.25 -26.87
N ILE A 346 -8.52 8.39 -26.35
CA ILE A 346 -7.16 8.79 -25.92
C ILE A 346 -6.35 9.29 -27.12
N SER A 347 -6.39 8.55 -28.25
CA SER A 347 -5.68 8.95 -29.48
C SER A 347 -6.15 10.30 -30.01
N LYS A 348 -7.47 10.58 -29.97
CA LYS A 348 -8.02 11.89 -30.35
C LYS A 348 -7.45 13.03 -29.51
N ALA A 349 -7.22 12.80 -28.21
CA ALA A 349 -6.60 13.80 -27.34
C ALA A 349 -5.13 14.03 -27.69
N LEU A 350 -4.39 12.98 -28.03
CA LEU A 350 -2.97 13.06 -28.39
C LEU A 350 -2.74 13.71 -29.78
N GLU A 351 -3.60 13.44 -30.75
CA GLU A 351 -3.51 13.97 -32.12
C GLU A 351 -3.95 15.43 -32.24
N ALA A 352 -4.69 15.96 -31.26
CA ALA A 352 -5.23 17.29 -31.31
C ALA A 352 -4.11 18.35 -31.29
N LYS A 353 -3.94 19.10 -32.39
CA LYS A 353 -2.93 20.17 -32.52
C LYS A 353 -2.94 21.20 -31.37
N LYS A 354 -4.12 21.48 -30.81
CA LYS A 354 -4.28 22.40 -29.66
C LYS A 354 -3.60 21.88 -28.37
N ASN A 355 -3.32 20.58 -28.30
CA ASN A 355 -2.73 19.92 -27.15
C ASN A 355 -1.20 19.81 -27.25
N ALA A 356 -0.57 20.27 -28.33
CA ALA A 356 0.88 20.11 -28.55
C ALA A 356 1.74 20.60 -27.37
N LYS A 357 1.35 21.71 -26.74
CA LYS A 357 2.08 22.29 -25.58
C LYS A 357 1.85 21.55 -24.25
N ILE A 358 0.84 20.69 -24.18
CA ILE A 358 0.48 19.93 -22.97
C ILE A 358 0.70 18.42 -23.12
N LEU A 359 1.28 17.98 -24.25
CA LEU A 359 1.64 16.57 -24.46
C LEU A 359 2.47 15.98 -23.32
N PRO A 360 3.49 16.66 -22.77
CA PRO A 360 4.26 16.15 -21.63
C PRO A 360 3.35 15.76 -20.44
N GLN A 361 2.40 16.62 -20.09
CA GLN A 361 1.45 16.40 -19.00
C GLN A 361 0.44 15.30 -19.33
N LEU A 362 0.03 15.15 -20.60
CA LEU A 362 -0.83 14.04 -21.01
C LEU A 362 -0.12 12.70 -20.88
N TYR A 363 1.17 12.61 -21.24
CA TYR A 363 1.95 11.40 -21.04
C TYR A 363 2.19 11.09 -19.55
N ASP A 364 2.36 12.11 -18.70
CA ASP A 364 2.38 11.92 -17.24
C ASP A 364 1.09 11.23 -16.77
N ILE A 365 -0.09 11.72 -17.20
CA ILE A 365 -1.40 11.17 -16.85
C ILE A 365 -1.56 9.73 -17.38
N LEU A 366 -1.21 9.49 -18.64
CA LEU A 366 -1.40 8.20 -19.30
C LEU A 366 -0.45 7.11 -18.76
N GLY A 367 0.75 7.49 -18.30
CA GLY A 367 1.67 6.59 -17.59
C GLY A 367 1.13 6.18 -16.22
N HIS A 368 0.61 7.13 -15.43
CA HIS A 368 -0.03 6.82 -14.14
C HIS A 368 -1.39 6.10 -14.28
N ALA A 369 -1.99 6.11 -15.48
CA ALA A 369 -3.25 5.42 -15.73
C ALA A 369 -3.11 3.90 -15.57
N GLN A 370 -1.96 3.33 -15.96
CA GLN A 370 -1.62 1.90 -15.81
C GLN A 370 -2.69 0.96 -16.41
N THR A 371 -3.24 1.33 -17.57
CA THR A 371 -4.15 0.46 -18.34
C THR A 371 -3.55 0.07 -19.67
N LEU A 372 -3.83 -1.14 -20.16
CA LEU A 372 -3.36 -1.59 -21.47
C LEU A 372 -3.88 -0.69 -22.61
N LYS A 373 -5.09 -0.14 -22.46
CA LYS A 373 -5.68 0.80 -23.42
C LYS A 373 -4.89 2.11 -23.50
N SER A 374 -4.49 2.70 -22.36
CA SER A 374 -3.67 3.92 -22.37
C SER A 374 -2.29 3.65 -22.93
N HIS A 375 -1.67 2.52 -22.54
CA HIS A 375 -0.36 2.10 -23.02
C HIS A 375 -0.31 1.93 -24.54
N THR A 376 -1.25 1.16 -25.11
CA THR A 376 -1.34 0.95 -26.56
C THR A 376 -1.61 2.25 -27.31
N ALA A 377 -2.44 3.14 -26.77
CA ALA A 377 -2.68 4.45 -27.37
C ALA A 377 -1.40 5.30 -27.38
N VAL A 378 -0.64 5.31 -26.29
CA VAL A 378 0.65 6.03 -26.21
C VAL A 378 1.63 5.47 -27.25
N LEU A 379 1.86 4.16 -27.29
CA LEU A 379 2.84 3.56 -28.20
C LEU A 379 2.48 3.62 -29.69
N LYS A 380 1.21 3.88 -30.00
CA LYS A 380 0.79 4.22 -31.37
C LYS A 380 1.35 5.55 -31.85
N HIS A 381 1.57 6.50 -30.93
CA HIS A 381 2.06 7.86 -31.20
C HIS A 381 3.52 8.07 -30.81
N LEU A 382 3.99 7.33 -29.82
CA LEU A 382 5.31 7.43 -29.22
C LEU A 382 6.11 6.16 -29.51
N HIS A 383 7.09 6.29 -30.39
CA HIS A 383 7.95 5.19 -30.85
C HIS A 383 9.30 5.20 -30.13
N LEU A 384 9.73 4.03 -29.65
CA LEU A 384 10.96 3.85 -28.88
C LEU A 384 12.23 4.06 -29.71
N ASP A 385 12.17 3.83 -31.02
CA ASP A 385 13.27 3.91 -31.98
C ASP A 385 13.39 5.28 -32.68
N ASN A 386 12.52 6.23 -32.33
CA ASN A 386 12.52 7.56 -32.93
C ASN A 386 13.14 8.60 -31.99
N GLU A 387 14.27 9.17 -32.39
CA GLU A 387 14.99 10.18 -31.62
C GLU A 387 14.16 11.44 -31.33
N LYS A 388 13.29 11.86 -32.26
CA LYS A 388 12.39 13.02 -32.04
C LYS A 388 11.38 12.80 -30.93
N HIS A 389 11.15 11.55 -30.58
CA HIS A 389 10.21 11.13 -29.54
C HIS A 389 10.90 10.90 -28.19
N ALA A 390 12.24 10.98 -28.12
CA ALA A 390 13.02 10.56 -26.96
C ALA A 390 12.61 11.27 -25.66
N ASP A 391 12.38 12.59 -25.68
CA ASP A 391 12.02 13.36 -24.49
C ASP A 391 10.62 13.02 -23.96
N LEU A 392 9.64 12.89 -24.87
CA LEU A 392 8.28 12.53 -24.50
C LEU A 392 8.19 11.06 -24.05
N MET A 393 9.04 10.19 -24.62
CA MET A 393 9.17 8.79 -24.19
C MET A 393 9.80 8.69 -22.81
N GLU A 394 10.91 9.39 -22.55
CA GLU A 394 11.54 9.45 -21.24
C GLU A 394 10.53 9.89 -20.17
N ARG A 395 9.71 10.89 -20.49
CA ARG A 395 8.65 11.38 -19.60
C ARG A 395 7.55 10.36 -19.34
N TYR A 396 7.10 9.66 -20.38
CA TYR A 396 6.15 8.56 -20.22
C TYR A 396 6.72 7.44 -19.32
N LEU A 397 7.99 7.09 -19.50
CA LEU A 397 8.70 6.08 -18.71
C LEU A 397 8.85 6.50 -17.24
N TRP A 398 9.13 7.78 -16.95
CA TRP A 398 9.11 8.30 -15.58
C TRP A 398 7.73 8.13 -14.92
N ALA A 399 6.65 8.39 -15.65
CA ALA A 399 5.30 8.20 -15.12
C ALA A 399 4.97 6.72 -14.87
N LEU A 400 5.51 5.79 -15.67
CA LEU A 400 5.42 4.36 -15.40
C LEU A 400 6.23 3.93 -14.17
N SER A 401 7.45 4.44 -14.02
CA SER A 401 8.37 4.07 -12.94
C SER A 401 7.96 4.61 -11.56
N LEU A 402 7.14 5.67 -11.53
CA LEU A 402 6.63 6.30 -10.30
C LEU A 402 5.21 5.84 -9.93
N SER A 403 4.65 4.86 -10.65
CA SER A 403 3.32 4.34 -10.34
C SER A 403 3.32 3.50 -9.06
N THR A 404 2.32 3.73 -8.20
CA THR A 404 2.11 2.94 -6.98
C THR A 404 1.58 1.53 -7.25
N HIS A 405 0.96 1.31 -8.41
CA HIS A 405 0.40 0.03 -8.82
C HIS A 405 0.77 -0.27 -10.28
N PRO A 406 1.98 -0.79 -10.54
CA PRO A 406 2.41 -1.09 -11.90
C PRO A 406 1.54 -2.19 -12.52
N ASN A 407 1.23 -2.08 -13.80
CA ASN A 407 0.52 -3.12 -14.54
C ASN A 407 1.50 -4.13 -15.13
N ILE A 408 1.28 -5.42 -14.86
CA ILE A 408 2.15 -6.51 -15.33
C ILE A 408 2.20 -6.66 -16.86
N ASP A 409 1.08 -6.45 -17.55
CA ASP A 409 1.02 -6.58 -19.01
C ASP A 409 1.85 -5.48 -19.69
N ILE A 410 1.87 -4.27 -19.09
CA ILE A 410 2.70 -3.15 -19.53
C ILE A 410 4.18 -3.47 -19.30
N LEU A 411 4.52 -4.05 -18.15
CA LEU A 411 5.88 -4.47 -17.84
C LEU A 411 6.39 -5.52 -18.85
N GLU A 412 5.55 -6.50 -19.18
CA GLU A 412 5.86 -7.53 -20.17
C GLU A 412 6.11 -6.95 -21.56
N ASP A 413 5.22 -6.08 -22.05
CA ASP A 413 5.37 -5.46 -23.37
C ASP A 413 6.64 -4.59 -23.45
N MET A 414 6.90 -3.79 -22.41
CA MET A 414 8.10 -2.96 -22.31
C MET A 414 9.39 -3.79 -22.25
N LEU A 415 9.41 -4.89 -21.48
CA LEU A 415 10.56 -5.80 -21.41
C LEU A 415 10.82 -6.47 -22.76
N LYS A 416 9.75 -6.93 -23.44
CA LYS A 416 9.84 -7.51 -24.77
C LYS A 416 10.42 -6.52 -25.78
N LYS A 417 9.96 -5.26 -25.75
CA LYS A 417 10.49 -4.20 -26.61
C LYS A 417 11.94 -3.89 -26.32
N TYR A 418 12.32 -3.80 -25.04
CA TYR A 418 13.73 -3.61 -24.63
C TYR A 418 14.65 -4.70 -25.21
N LYS A 419 14.21 -5.96 -25.21
CA LYS A 419 14.97 -7.10 -25.76
C LYS A 419 14.99 -7.16 -27.29
N THR A 420 13.92 -6.70 -27.94
CA THR A 420 13.74 -6.90 -29.40
C THR A 420 14.28 -5.72 -30.21
N TYR A 421 14.13 -4.49 -29.73
CA TYR A 421 14.51 -3.29 -30.47
C TYR A 421 15.98 -2.96 -30.23
N THR A 422 16.77 -2.99 -31.29
CA THR A 422 18.21 -2.67 -31.23
C THR A 422 18.52 -1.18 -31.43
N SER A 423 17.61 -0.44 -32.07
CA SER A 423 17.78 0.98 -32.44
C SER A 423 17.18 1.97 -31.44
N ILE A 424 16.98 1.59 -30.17
CA ILE A 424 16.48 2.51 -29.14
C ILE A 424 17.56 3.56 -28.84
N PRO A 425 17.25 4.88 -28.88
CA PRO A 425 18.19 5.92 -28.46
C PRO A 425 18.68 5.67 -27.03
N ARG A 426 19.99 5.85 -26.79
CA ARG A 426 20.65 5.53 -25.50
C ARG A 426 19.89 6.11 -24.29
N LYS A 427 19.55 7.39 -24.36
CA LYS A 427 18.74 8.10 -23.34
C LYS A 427 17.44 7.37 -22.97
N VAL A 428 16.69 6.89 -23.97
CA VAL A 428 15.43 6.16 -23.78
C VAL A 428 15.70 4.75 -23.26
N ARG A 429 16.74 4.08 -23.79
CA ARG A 429 17.13 2.73 -23.38
C ARG A 429 17.52 2.67 -21.90
N ASP A 430 18.31 3.63 -21.44
CA ASP A 430 18.75 3.74 -20.05
C ASP A 430 17.56 4.02 -19.12
N THR A 431 16.67 4.91 -19.54
CA THR A 431 15.45 5.20 -18.77
C THR A 431 14.51 4.01 -18.73
N LEU A 432 14.41 3.24 -19.82
CA LEU A 432 13.57 2.07 -19.91
C LEU A 432 14.04 0.97 -18.95
N ILE A 433 15.33 0.66 -18.87
CA ILE A 433 15.82 -0.36 -17.92
C ILE A 433 15.63 0.06 -16.46
N LEU A 434 15.82 1.34 -16.13
CA LEU A 434 15.52 1.89 -14.80
C LEU A 434 14.02 1.81 -14.47
N THR A 435 13.16 2.00 -15.47
CA THR A 435 11.70 1.91 -15.35
C THR A 435 11.26 0.47 -15.11
N LEU A 436 11.79 -0.48 -15.88
CA LEU A 436 11.53 -1.92 -15.71
C LEU A 436 11.90 -2.36 -14.28
N ALA A 437 13.07 -1.95 -13.79
CA ALA A 437 13.51 -2.23 -12.43
C ALA A 437 12.54 -1.67 -11.35
N SER A 438 12.08 -0.43 -11.53
CA SER A 438 11.18 0.23 -10.57
C SER A 438 9.77 -0.39 -10.57
N MET A 439 9.25 -0.72 -11.75
CA MET A 439 7.96 -1.41 -11.88
C MET A 439 8.03 -2.82 -11.27
N ALA A 440 9.13 -3.55 -11.49
CA ALA A 440 9.33 -4.85 -10.88
C ALA A 440 9.41 -4.77 -9.34
N LYS A 441 10.08 -3.76 -8.79
CA LYS A 441 10.06 -3.49 -7.35
C LYS A 441 8.64 -3.23 -6.85
N GLY A 442 7.90 -2.35 -7.52
CA GLY A 442 6.52 -2.03 -7.15
C GLY A 442 5.61 -3.26 -7.10
N LEU A 443 5.64 -4.11 -8.13
CA LEU A 443 4.87 -5.36 -8.18
C LEU A 443 5.23 -6.33 -7.05
N ARG A 444 6.51 -6.43 -6.69
CA ARG A 444 6.96 -7.28 -5.57
C ARG A 444 6.47 -6.76 -4.21
N GLU A 445 6.27 -5.45 -4.09
CA GLU A 445 5.78 -4.80 -2.87
C GLU A 445 4.25 -4.85 -2.73
N GLU A 446 3.48 -5.27 -3.74
CA GLU A 446 2.01 -5.31 -3.70
C GLU A 446 1.40 -6.46 -2.87
N GLY A 447 2.19 -7.48 -2.49
CA GLY A 447 1.71 -8.60 -1.68
C GLY A 447 1.67 -9.93 -2.44
N ASP A 448 0.63 -10.75 -2.24
CA ASP A 448 0.56 -12.15 -2.71
C ASP A 448 0.78 -12.26 -4.24
N VAL A 449 2.00 -12.67 -4.61
CA VAL A 449 2.49 -12.61 -5.99
C VAL A 449 2.06 -13.88 -6.71
N ALA A 450 1.15 -13.76 -7.67
CA ALA A 450 0.79 -14.88 -8.55
C ALA A 450 2.04 -15.48 -9.23
N GLN A 451 2.03 -16.79 -9.49
CA GLN A 451 3.17 -17.49 -10.08
C GLN A 451 3.65 -16.87 -11.41
N PHE A 452 2.74 -16.34 -12.21
CA PHE A 452 3.07 -15.62 -13.45
C PHE A 452 3.88 -14.34 -13.16
N THR A 453 3.47 -13.56 -12.17
CA THR A 453 4.20 -12.36 -11.75
C THR A 453 5.61 -12.69 -11.27
N LEU A 454 5.81 -13.79 -10.54
CA LEU A 454 7.15 -14.23 -10.14
C LEU A 454 8.07 -14.50 -11.34
N LYS A 455 7.58 -15.17 -12.39
CA LYS A 455 8.35 -15.42 -13.62
C LYS A 455 8.73 -14.11 -14.33
N MET A 456 7.82 -13.15 -14.36
CA MET A 456 8.09 -11.83 -14.93
C MET A 456 9.14 -11.06 -14.15
N LEU A 457 9.09 -11.10 -12.81
CA LEU A 457 10.10 -10.47 -11.96
C LEU A 457 11.50 -11.08 -12.18
N GLN A 458 11.58 -12.42 -12.27
CA GLN A 458 12.82 -13.12 -12.60
C GLN A 458 13.34 -12.72 -13.98
N ALA A 459 12.47 -12.64 -14.99
CA ALA A 459 12.88 -12.25 -16.33
C ALA A 459 13.44 -10.81 -16.40
N VAL A 460 12.92 -9.88 -15.59
CA VAL A 460 13.47 -8.51 -15.46
C VAL A 460 14.84 -8.55 -14.78
N GLU A 461 14.95 -9.27 -13.67
CA GLU A 461 16.21 -9.42 -12.92
C GLU A 461 17.32 -10.02 -13.79
N GLU A 462 17.06 -11.14 -14.47
CA GLU A 462 17.99 -11.76 -15.41
C GLU A 462 18.40 -10.80 -16.54
N THR A 463 17.50 -9.93 -16.99
CA THR A 463 17.81 -8.96 -18.05
C THR A 463 18.78 -7.89 -17.55
N ILE A 464 18.64 -7.46 -16.29
CA ILE A 464 19.53 -6.48 -15.67
C ILE A 464 20.89 -7.14 -15.37
N ASP A 465 20.90 -8.35 -14.82
CA ASP A 465 22.12 -9.08 -14.47
C ASP A 465 22.94 -9.42 -15.72
N ASN A 466 22.31 -10.01 -16.74
CA ASN A 466 22.98 -10.27 -18.02
C ASN A 466 23.46 -8.97 -18.67
N GLY A 467 22.64 -7.91 -18.62
CA GLY A 467 23.00 -6.61 -19.13
C GLY A 467 24.26 -6.05 -18.46
N PHE A 468 24.40 -6.21 -17.14
CA PHE A 468 25.60 -5.82 -16.40
C PHE A 468 26.84 -6.65 -16.78
N ASP A 469 26.68 -7.95 -17.01
CA ASP A 469 27.78 -8.85 -17.34
C ASP A 469 28.30 -8.70 -18.76
N TYR A 470 27.44 -8.33 -19.71
CA TYR A 470 27.82 -8.10 -21.10
C TYR A 470 28.15 -6.64 -21.42
N ALA A 471 27.83 -5.69 -20.54
CA ALA A 471 28.15 -4.29 -20.76
C ALA A 471 29.64 -4.01 -20.52
N GLU A 472 30.20 -3.15 -21.35
CA GLU A 472 31.59 -2.70 -21.25
C GLU A 472 31.65 -1.30 -20.62
N ASP A 473 32.69 -1.05 -19.84
CA ASP A 473 33.04 0.26 -19.26
C ASP A 473 31.85 0.99 -18.59
N ALA A 474 31.58 2.22 -19.04
CA ALA A 474 30.62 3.12 -18.42
C ALA A 474 29.15 2.66 -18.58
N ASP A 475 28.85 1.75 -19.51
CA ASP A 475 27.49 1.23 -19.68
C ASP A 475 27.05 0.36 -18.51
N ARG A 476 28.01 -0.21 -17.76
CA ARG A 476 27.75 -0.96 -16.52
C ARG A 476 27.10 -0.11 -15.44
N TYR A 477 27.33 1.20 -15.44
CA TYR A 477 26.78 2.12 -14.43
C TYR A 477 25.26 2.21 -14.48
N VAL A 478 24.66 2.09 -15.67
CA VAL A 478 23.20 2.10 -15.84
C VAL A 478 22.58 0.89 -15.15
N PHE A 479 23.20 -0.29 -15.26
CA PHE A 479 22.71 -1.51 -14.63
C PHE A 479 22.88 -1.49 -13.10
N LEU A 480 23.95 -0.89 -12.56
CA LEU A 480 24.06 -0.68 -11.11
C LEU A 480 22.95 0.25 -10.58
N ASN A 481 22.59 1.29 -11.34
CA ASN A 481 21.43 2.13 -11.03
C ASN A 481 20.10 1.38 -11.17
N ALA A 482 19.98 0.46 -12.14
CA ALA A 482 18.82 -0.41 -12.27
C ALA A 482 18.71 -1.38 -11.07
N LEU A 483 19.83 -1.93 -10.59
CA LEU A 483 19.87 -2.76 -9.39
C LEU A 483 19.47 -1.96 -8.13
N LYS A 484 19.90 -0.69 -8.02
CA LYS A 484 19.43 0.24 -6.98
C LYS A 484 17.91 0.41 -7.00
N ASN A 485 17.27 0.49 -8.18
CA ASN A 485 15.81 0.56 -8.30
C ASN A 485 15.12 -0.78 -8.05
N LEU A 486 15.72 -1.88 -8.53
CA LEU A 486 15.14 -3.22 -8.45
C LEU A 486 15.07 -3.71 -7.00
N GLN A 487 16.08 -3.42 -6.17
CA GLN A 487 16.17 -3.81 -4.76
C GLN A 487 15.79 -5.27 -4.47
N SER A 488 16.19 -6.19 -5.37
CA SER A 488 15.91 -7.61 -5.19
C SER A 488 16.90 -8.23 -4.21
N PRO A 489 16.46 -8.94 -3.16
CA PRO A 489 17.38 -9.55 -2.19
C PRO A 489 18.36 -10.55 -2.82
N THR A 490 17.98 -11.16 -3.95
CA THR A 490 18.79 -12.09 -4.75
C THR A 490 20.00 -11.44 -5.40
N THR A 491 20.00 -10.11 -5.61
CA THR A 491 21.11 -9.39 -6.26
C THR A 491 22.17 -8.91 -5.26
N ILE A 492 21.94 -9.07 -3.95
CA ILE A 492 22.92 -8.68 -2.91
C ILE A 492 24.28 -9.37 -3.08
N PRO A 493 24.37 -10.70 -3.31
CA PRO A 493 25.66 -11.35 -3.55
C PRO A 493 26.38 -10.79 -4.79
N LYS A 494 25.64 -10.44 -5.85
CA LYS A 494 26.20 -9.81 -7.04
C LYS A 494 26.79 -8.44 -6.70
N LEU A 495 26.05 -7.60 -5.98
CA LEU A 495 26.55 -6.29 -5.55
C LEU A 495 27.81 -6.42 -4.68
N ILE A 496 27.86 -7.39 -3.76
CA ILE A 496 29.07 -7.68 -2.96
C ILE A 496 30.25 -8.07 -3.86
N SER A 497 30.03 -8.92 -4.87
CA SER A 497 31.08 -9.30 -5.81
C SER A 497 31.66 -8.11 -6.61
N VAL A 498 30.82 -7.09 -6.88
CA VAL A 498 31.25 -5.83 -7.50
C VAL A 498 32.09 -5.00 -6.55
N LEU A 499 31.82 -5.02 -5.24
CA LEU A 499 32.66 -4.32 -4.26
C LEU A 499 34.10 -4.88 -4.23
N GLU A 500 34.23 -6.20 -4.35
CA GLU A 500 35.51 -6.90 -4.31
C GLU A 500 36.31 -6.69 -5.60
N ASN A 501 35.67 -6.88 -6.76
CA ASN A 501 36.36 -7.00 -8.06
C ASN A 501 36.16 -5.82 -9.02
N GLY A 502 35.22 -4.92 -8.73
CA GLY A 502 34.90 -3.80 -9.61
C GLY A 502 35.88 -2.63 -9.54
N THR A 503 35.70 -1.68 -10.46
CA THR A 503 36.38 -0.38 -10.47
C THR A 503 35.94 0.50 -9.29
N LEU A 504 36.71 1.52 -8.96
CA LEU A 504 36.40 2.46 -7.86
C LEU A 504 35.00 3.11 -8.01
N LYS A 505 34.61 3.44 -9.24
CA LYS A 505 33.29 4.04 -9.53
C LYS A 505 32.15 3.02 -9.46
N GLU A 506 32.38 1.79 -9.92
CA GLU A 506 31.42 0.70 -9.75
C GLU A 506 31.21 0.37 -8.28
N GLU A 507 32.28 0.38 -7.47
CA GLU A 507 32.22 0.17 -6.03
C GLU A 507 31.31 1.21 -5.36
N ALA A 508 31.50 2.50 -5.67
CA ALA A 508 30.67 3.58 -5.11
C ALA A 508 29.19 3.44 -5.51
N LEU A 509 28.91 3.07 -6.75
CA LEU A 509 27.54 2.81 -7.24
C LEU A 509 26.91 1.58 -6.59
N ALA A 510 27.68 0.50 -6.39
CA ALA A 510 27.23 -0.71 -5.72
C ALA A 510 26.92 -0.44 -4.23
N TRP A 511 27.77 0.31 -3.53
CA TRP A 511 27.48 0.77 -2.16
C TRP A 511 26.20 1.61 -2.09
N ARG A 512 25.98 2.48 -3.07
CA ARG A 512 24.74 3.26 -3.15
C ARG A 512 23.51 2.39 -3.40
N ALA A 513 23.63 1.36 -4.23
CA ALA A 513 22.57 0.38 -4.43
C ALA A 513 22.26 -0.34 -3.11
N LEU A 514 23.28 -0.84 -2.40
CA LEU A 514 23.15 -1.56 -1.12
C LEU A 514 22.54 -0.69 0.00
N LYS A 515 22.92 0.59 0.08
CA LYS A 515 22.32 1.56 1.03
C LYS A 515 20.81 1.73 0.82
N SER A 516 20.32 1.56 -0.41
CA SER A 516 18.89 1.71 -0.72
C SER A 516 18.02 0.55 -0.24
N PHE A 517 18.62 -0.59 0.14
CA PHE A 517 17.89 -1.71 0.73
C PHE A 517 17.49 -1.40 2.17
N GLY A 518 16.34 -1.91 2.60
CA GLY A 518 15.93 -1.82 4.00
C GLY A 518 16.84 -2.63 4.93
N ARG A 519 16.99 -2.17 6.18
CA ARG A 519 17.86 -2.76 7.22
C ARG A 519 17.73 -4.28 7.36
N ARG A 520 16.54 -4.83 7.14
CA ARG A 520 16.26 -6.28 7.18
C ARG A 520 17.10 -7.12 6.20
N TYR A 521 17.68 -6.50 5.19
CA TYR A 521 18.48 -7.17 4.16
C TYR A 521 19.99 -7.01 4.37
N TRP A 522 20.43 -6.23 5.37
CA TRP A 522 21.85 -6.03 5.65
C TRP A 522 22.37 -7.21 6.49
N THR A 523 23.01 -8.14 5.80
CA THR A 523 23.60 -9.34 6.41
C THR A 523 24.91 -9.02 7.14
N GLU A 524 25.31 -9.87 8.07
CA GLU A 524 26.60 -9.72 8.78
C GLU A 524 27.79 -9.70 7.80
N ASN A 525 27.71 -10.45 6.70
CA ASN A 525 28.74 -10.43 5.66
C ASN A 525 28.88 -9.05 5.01
N LEU A 526 27.75 -8.39 4.73
CA LEU A 526 27.75 -7.03 4.17
C LEU A 526 28.35 -6.02 5.17
N LEU A 527 28.02 -6.14 6.46
CA LEU A 527 28.56 -5.25 7.50
C LEU A 527 30.07 -5.41 7.64
N LYS A 528 30.59 -6.65 7.61
CA LYS A 528 32.04 -6.91 7.58
C LYS A 528 32.72 -6.31 6.35
N GLN A 529 32.06 -6.38 5.19
CA GLN A 529 32.59 -5.74 3.99
C GLN A 529 32.61 -4.21 4.12
N ALA A 530 31.61 -3.62 4.80
CA ALA A 530 31.58 -2.19 5.06
C ALA A 530 32.72 -1.75 6.01
N GLU A 531 33.03 -2.55 7.03
CA GLU A 531 34.20 -2.32 7.90
C GLU A 531 35.51 -2.38 7.11
N LYS A 532 35.69 -3.39 6.26
CA LYS A 532 36.89 -3.51 5.40
C LYS A 532 37.04 -2.29 4.50
N THR A 533 35.97 -1.86 3.83
CA THR A 533 35.99 -0.70 2.95
C THR A 533 36.31 0.58 3.71
N LEU A 534 35.62 0.85 4.83
CA LEU A 534 35.81 2.07 5.61
C LEU A 534 37.25 2.20 6.14
N PHE A 535 37.76 1.11 6.72
CA PHE A 535 39.10 1.08 7.34
C PHE A 535 40.22 0.71 6.36
N GLN A 536 39.90 0.43 5.10
CA GLN A 536 40.84 0.02 4.05
C GLN A 536 41.68 -1.21 4.46
N LEU A 537 41.03 -2.26 4.97
CA LEU A 537 41.71 -3.45 5.50
C LEU A 537 42.20 -4.42 4.40
N ASP A 538 41.67 -4.32 3.20
CA ASP A 538 41.96 -5.17 2.04
C ASP A 538 42.65 -4.37 0.93
N LYS A 539 42.03 -3.30 0.43
CA LYS A 539 42.58 -2.47 -0.65
C LYS A 539 42.33 -0.97 -0.41
N ALA A 540 42.97 -0.15 -1.24
CA ALA A 540 42.62 1.27 -1.31
C ALA A 540 41.24 1.42 -1.96
N HIS A 541 40.35 2.15 -1.27
CA HIS A 541 38.98 2.40 -1.69
C HIS A 541 38.75 3.87 -2.01
N ASP A 542 37.77 4.12 -2.89
CA ASP A 542 37.29 5.47 -3.17
C ASP A 542 36.73 6.15 -1.92
N THR A 543 36.93 7.45 -1.78
CA THR A 543 36.41 8.21 -0.64
C THR A 543 34.89 8.10 -0.51
N SER A 544 34.16 8.06 -1.63
CA SER A 544 32.70 7.95 -1.64
C SER A 544 32.24 6.56 -1.21
N SER A 545 32.98 5.52 -1.61
CA SER A 545 32.74 4.15 -1.13
C SER A 545 32.91 4.05 0.38
N ARG A 546 33.96 4.68 0.93
CA ARG A 546 34.21 4.74 2.38
C ARG A 546 33.11 5.48 3.14
N THR A 547 32.66 6.64 2.65
CA THR A 547 31.59 7.41 3.30
C THR A 547 30.24 6.69 3.23
N LEU A 548 29.93 6.02 2.11
CA LEU A 548 28.73 5.18 1.98
C LEU A 548 28.77 3.94 2.89
N ALA A 549 29.92 3.29 3.02
CA ALA A 549 30.12 2.18 3.96
C ALA A 549 29.91 2.65 5.41
N ALA A 550 30.42 3.83 5.77
CA ALA A 550 30.19 4.43 7.08
C ALA A 550 28.70 4.72 7.33
N ASP A 551 27.98 5.27 6.34
CA ASP A 551 26.53 5.48 6.46
C ASP A 551 25.78 4.17 6.75
N LEU A 552 26.15 3.08 6.08
CA LEU A 552 25.52 1.78 6.25
C LEU A 552 25.81 1.20 7.65
N LEU A 553 27.04 1.32 8.14
CA LEU A 553 27.42 0.92 9.51
C LEU A 553 26.71 1.74 10.58
N LEU A 554 26.54 3.05 10.38
CA LEU A 554 25.83 3.91 11.32
C LEU A 554 24.31 3.65 11.29
N ALA A 555 23.76 3.39 10.11
CA ALA A 555 22.34 3.10 9.95
C ALA A 555 21.94 1.71 10.46
N SER A 556 22.88 0.78 10.63
CA SER A 556 22.61 -0.60 11.10
C SER A 556 22.38 -0.71 12.62
N ASP A 557 22.41 0.41 13.35
CA ASP A 557 22.42 0.47 14.83
C ASP A 557 23.61 -0.32 15.41
N PRO A 558 24.84 0.17 15.22
CA PRO A 558 26.05 -0.58 15.53
C PRO A 558 26.16 -0.87 17.02
N THR A 559 26.87 -1.95 17.37
CA THR A 559 27.20 -2.28 18.76
C THR A 559 28.19 -1.27 19.34
N ASP A 560 28.32 -1.23 20.67
CA ASP A 560 29.27 -0.31 21.32
C ASP A 560 30.72 -0.56 20.88
N HIS A 561 31.07 -1.80 20.55
CA HIS A 561 32.39 -2.14 20.00
C HIS A 561 32.64 -1.49 18.64
N VAL A 562 31.71 -1.64 17.69
CA VAL A 562 31.82 -1.04 16.35
C VAL A 562 31.81 0.49 16.46
N LEU A 563 31.00 1.05 17.36
CA LEU A 563 31.00 2.48 17.63
C LEU A 563 32.35 2.97 18.20
N GLU A 564 32.97 2.20 19.10
CA GLU A 564 34.31 2.48 19.61
C GLU A 564 35.37 2.45 18.50
N GLU A 565 35.30 1.49 17.58
CA GLU A 565 36.20 1.42 16.42
C GLU A 565 36.03 2.61 15.47
N LEU A 566 34.80 3.02 15.18
CA LEU A 566 34.51 4.22 14.38
C LEU A 566 35.09 5.48 15.03
N LEU A 567 34.96 5.62 16.35
CA LEU A 567 35.50 6.76 17.10
C LEU A 567 37.03 6.73 17.18
N LYS A 568 37.64 5.55 17.33
CA LYS A 568 39.10 5.36 17.23
C LYS A 568 39.62 5.72 15.84
N PHE A 569 38.87 5.38 14.80
CA PHE A 569 39.20 5.77 13.42
C PHE A 569 39.18 7.29 13.25
N VAL A 570 38.15 7.98 13.76
CA VAL A 570 38.10 9.45 13.76
C VAL A 570 39.28 10.06 14.53
N ALA A 571 39.64 9.49 15.68
CA ALA A 571 40.79 9.91 16.47
C ALA A 571 42.16 9.53 15.87
N GLY A 572 42.17 8.67 14.85
CA GLY A 572 43.35 8.09 14.25
C GLY A 572 44.10 9.03 13.27
N GLN A 573 45.22 8.52 12.78
CA GLN A 573 46.15 9.24 11.89
C GLN A 573 45.88 8.99 10.39
N ASP A 574 44.65 8.63 9.99
CA ASP A 574 44.31 8.49 8.56
C ASP A 574 44.60 9.81 7.82
N LYS A 575 45.23 9.69 6.64
CA LYS A 575 45.60 10.80 5.75
C LYS A 575 44.37 11.49 5.15
N ASN A 576 43.27 10.77 4.94
CA ASN A 576 42.02 11.30 4.39
C ASN A 576 41.20 12.01 5.46
N PHE A 577 41.54 13.26 5.74
CA PHE A 577 40.88 14.08 6.76
C PHE A 577 39.40 14.36 6.45
N GLU A 578 39.00 14.37 5.18
CA GLU A 578 37.60 14.55 4.76
C GLU A 578 36.71 13.37 5.14
N VAL A 579 37.21 12.13 5.00
CA VAL A 579 36.46 10.93 5.41
C VAL A 579 36.29 10.90 6.93
N LYS A 580 37.32 11.26 7.70
CA LYS A 580 37.21 11.36 9.18
C LYS A 580 36.20 12.42 9.60
N GLN A 581 36.25 13.59 8.95
CA GLN A 581 35.29 14.66 9.22
C GLN A 581 33.87 14.21 8.89
N TYR A 582 33.66 13.55 7.76
CA TYR A 582 32.36 13.01 7.36
C TYR A 582 31.80 12.07 8.44
N VAL A 583 32.60 11.09 8.87
CA VAL A 583 32.17 10.12 9.91
C VAL A 583 31.83 10.83 11.21
N LEU A 584 32.67 11.79 11.64
CA LEU A 584 32.40 12.59 12.83
C LEU A 584 31.09 13.36 12.71
N GLN A 585 30.85 14.05 11.60
CA GLN A 585 29.62 14.81 11.37
C GLN A 585 28.39 13.90 11.35
N SER A 586 28.47 12.72 10.73
CA SER A 586 27.38 11.75 10.73
C SER A 586 27.06 11.22 12.14
N VAL A 587 28.09 10.95 12.97
CA VAL A 587 27.91 10.55 14.37
C VAL A 587 27.25 11.68 15.19
N LEU A 588 27.70 12.93 15.01
CA LEU A 588 27.15 14.09 15.69
C LEU A 588 25.69 14.37 15.26
N MET A 589 25.39 14.24 13.97
CA MET A 589 24.04 14.37 13.43
C MET A 589 23.07 13.36 14.06
N LEU A 590 23.51 12.11 14.26
CA LEU A 590 22.73 11.09 14.96
C LEU A 590 22.60 11.39 16.46
N ALA A 591 23.64 11.93 17.09
CA ALA A 591 23.63 12.33 18.50
C ALA A 591 22.66 13.49 18.77
N ASP A 592 22.58 14.46 17.87
CA ASP A 592 21.63 15.57 17.98
C ASP A 592 20.18 15.11 17.83
N SER A 593 19.95 14.04 17.07
CA SER A 593 18.62 13.50 16.78
C SER A 593 18.14 12.49 17.83
N CYS A 594 19.04 11.80 18.53
CA CYS A 594 18.73 10.69 19.43
C CYS A 594 19.46 10.82 20.78
N PRO A 595 18.75 11.13 21.89
CA PRO A 595 19.36 11.26 23.21
C PRO A 595 20.08 9.99 23.69
N LYS A 596 19.54 8.80 23.36
CA LYS A 596 20.18 7.52 23.68
C LYS A 596 21.52 7.36 22.98
N TRP A 597 21.57 7.72 21.69
CA TRP A 597 22.81 7.71 20.92
C TRP A 597 23.83 8.70 21.48
N GLN A 598 23.37 9.90 21.84
CA GLN A 598 24.22 10.91 22.46
C GLN A 598 24.88 10.42 23.75
N GLN A 599 24.15 9.68 24.58
CA GLN A 599 24.70 9.08 25.81
C GLN A 599 25.76 8.03 25.47
N ARG A 600 25.46 7.09 24.57
CA ARG A 600 26.42 6.06 24.12
C ARG A 600 27.73 6.67 23.62
N VAL A 601 27.65 7.71 22.80
CA VAL A 601 28.83 8.41 22.29
C VAL A 601 29.60 9.10 23.42
N LYS A 602 28.93 9.73 24.39
CA LYS A 602 29.58 10.37 25.55
C LYS A 602 30.26 9.37 26.48
N ASP A 603 29.70 8.17 26.64
CA ASP A 603 30.26 7.14 27.51
C ASP A 603 31.56 6.55 26.92
N ILE A 604 31.62 6.41 25.60
CA ILE A 604 32.80 5.91 24.89
C ILE A 604 33.86 7.01 24.73
N VAL A 605 33.46 8.23 24.36
CA VAL A 605 34.37 9.36 24.14
C VAL A 605 34.72 10.02 25.48
N LYS A 606 35.90 9.71 26.02
CA LYS A 606 36.53 10.57 27.04
C LYS A 606 36.90 11.91 26.39
N ASN A 607 36.09 12.95 26.60
CA ASN A 607 36.22 14.31 26.06
C ASN A 607 37.68 14.72 25.77
N ASN A 608 38.12 14.61 24.52
CA ASN A 608 39.42 15.07 24.06
C ASN A 608 39.22 15.99 22.84
N TYR A 609 39.57 17.27 23.00
CA TYR A 609 39.45 18.28 21.94
C TYR A 609 40.33 17.94 20.72
N ALA A 610 41.42 17.19 20.90
CA ALA A 610 42.33 16.83 19.81
C ALA A 610 41.72 15.84 18.81
N SER A 611 40.83 14.94 19.25
CA SER A 611 40.16 13.96 18.37
C SER A 611 38.88 14.50 17.74
N LEU A 612 38.24 15.48 18.39
CA LEU A 612 37.00 16.11 17.92
C LEU A 612 37.24 17.32 17.00
N ALA A 613 38.44 17.91 17.02
CA ALA A 613 38.84 19.00 16.14
C ALA A 613 39.47 18.45 14.85
N GLN A 614 38.63 17.99 13.92
CA GLN A 614 39.07 17.57 12.58
C GLN A 614 39.24 18.78 11.65
N LYS A 615 40.17 18.67 10.69
CA LYS A 615 40.46 19.75 9.72
C LYS A 615 39.54 19.79 8.50
N GLY A 616 38.77 18.73 8.26
CA GLY A 616 37.98 18.58 7.03
C GLY A 616 36.76 19.49 6.94
N LEU A 617 36.28 19.67 5.72
CA LEU A 617 35.14 20.52 5.38
C LEU A 617 33.85 19.73 5.14
N SER A 618 33.93 18.40 5.01
CA SER A 618 32.75 17.54 4.82
C SER A 618 31.70 17.78 5.92
N THR A 619 30.43 17.77 5.55
CA THR A 619 29.32 18.07 6.47
C THR A 619 28.20 17.05 6.36
N ALA A 620 27.56 16.78 7.50
CA ALA A 620 26.32 16.02 7.57
C ALA A 620 25.40 16.73 8.57
N LEU A 621 24.18 17.05 8.16
CA LEU A 621 23.24 17.85 8.94
C LEU A 621 21.84 17.29 8.79
N ARG A 622 21.13 17.18 9.91
CA ARG A 622 19.68 16.92 9.95
C ARG A 622 18.96 18.09 10.59
N ARG A 623 17.90 18.59 9.95
CA ARG A 623 17.04 19.66 10.46
C ARG A 623 15.57 19.27 10.32
N ASN A 624 14.79 19.50 11.37
CA ASN A 624 13.35 19.33 11.30
C ASN A 624 12.74 20.50 10.52
N ILE A 625 11.97 20.22 9.48
CA ILE A 625 11.21 21.22 8.71
C ILE A 625 9.88 21.50 9.40
N PHE A 626 9.21 20.42 9.84
CA PHE A 626 7.93 20.50 10.54
C PHE A 626 7.74 19.31 11.47
N SER A 627 6.97 19.52 12.54
CA SER A 627 6.54 18.47 13.45
C SER A 627 5.03 18.42 13.45
N GLY A 628 4.47 17.35 12.89
CA GLY A 628 3.03 17.12 12.80
C GLY A 628 2.54 16.16 13.88
N SER A 629 1.21 16.12 14.08
CA SER A 629 0.58 15.16 14.99
C SER A 629 0.73 13.69 14.54
N SER A 630 0.97 13.46 13.25
CA SER A 630 1.02 12.14 12.63
C SER A 630 2.39 11.75 12.10
N VAL A 631 3.16 12.73 11.62
CA VAL A 631 4.46 12.57 10.96
C VAL A 631 5.31 13.81 11.20
N ASN A 632 6.62 13.61 11.33
CA ASN A 632 7.62 14.66 11.33
C ASN A 632 8.32 14.72 9.98
N GLY A 633 8.62 15.92 9.49
CA GLY A 633 9.40 16.13 8.28
C GLY A 633 10.79 16.63 8.61
N SER A 634 11.81 16.00 8.02
CA SER A 634 13.22 16.34 8.19
C SER A 634 13.89 16.59 6.84
N LEU A 635 14.83 17.54 6.80
CA LEU A 635 15.85 17.65 5.77
C LEU A 635 17.13 17.03 6.29
N VAL A 636 17.71 16.12 5.51
CA VAL A 636 19.07 15.63 5.74
C VAL A 636 19.92 16.13 4.58
N SER A 637 21.01 16.83 4.89
CA SER A 637 21.98 17.30 3.91
C SER A 637 23.34 16.73 4.25
N VAL A 638 23.96 16.11 3.24
CA VAL A 638 25.26 15.47 3.35
C VAL A 638 26.13 16.00 2.22
N GLN A 639 27.34 16.46 2.54
CA GLN A 639 28.30 16.97 1.58
C GLN A 639 29.67 16.35 1.87
N GLU A 640 30.14 15.56 0.91
CA GLU A 640 31.49 15.02 0.85
C GLU A 640 32.36 15.94 0.00
N ILE A 641 33.46 16.41 0.59
CA ILE A 641 34.40 17.32 -0.04
C ILE A 641 35.70 16.56 -0.34
N LYS A 642 36.32 16.86 -1.49
CA LYS A 642 37.67 16.41 -1.86
C LYS A 642 38.40 17.56 -2.52
N GLY A 643 39.60 17.90 -2.03
CA GLY A 643 40.40 19.00 -2.60
C GLY A 643 39.70 20.37 -2.57
N GLY A 644 38.88 20.63 -1.54
CA GLY A 644 38.15 21.90 -1.39
C GLY A 644 36.89 22.04 -2.26
N ILE A 645 36.55 21.05 -3.08
CA ILE A 645 35.33 21.03 -3.91
C ILE A 645 34.41 19.90 -3.44
N VAL A 646 33.10 20.10 -3.58
CA VAL A 646 32.11 19.04 -3.36
C VAL A 646 32.33 17.92 -4.38
N LYS A 647 32.71 16.74 -3.90
CA LYS A 647 32.77 15.52 -4.70
C LYS A 647 31.39 14.89 -4.84
N ARG A 648 30.65 14.85 -3.74
CA ARG A 648 29.29 14.31 -3.68
C ARG A 648 28.46 15.06 -2.65
N GLY A 649 27.27 15.50 -3.05
CA GLY A 649 26.31 16.12 -2.15
C GLY A 649 24.95 15.44 -2.29
N ALA A 650 24.21 15.31 -1.21
CA ALA A 650 22.84 14.82 -1.20
C ALA A 650 21.97 15.65 -0.26
N VAL A 651 20.75 15.93 -0.69
CA VAL A 651 19.70 16.53 0.14
C VAL A 651 18.47 15.64 0.07
N ASP A 652 18.11 15.07 1.22
CA ASP A 652 16.99 14.16 1.39
C ASP A 652 15.84 14.84 2.13
N VAL A 653 14.64 14.72 1.57
CA VAL A 653 13.38 15.08 2.23
C VAL A 653 12.77 13.82 2.82
N ILE A 654 12.80 13.71 4.15
CA ILE A 654 12.41 12.50 4.88
C ILE A 654 11.13 12.76 5.68
N LEU A 655 10.20 11.80 5.63
CA LEU A 655 9.07 11.70 6.53
C LEU A 655 9.32 10.60 7.58
N ASP A 656 9.21 10.97 8.85
CA ASP A 656 9.44 10.10 9.99
C ASP A 656 8.13 9.81 10.75
N LYS A 657 7.86 8.53 11.03
CA LYS A 657 6.72 8.06 11.82
C LYS A 657 7.09 6.84 12.66
N ASN A 658 6.95 6.94 13.99
CA ASN A 658 7.12 5.79 14.91
C ASN A 658 8.42 4.99 14.71
N GLY A 659 9.54 5.66 14.38
CA GLY A 659 10.83 5.01 14.13
C GLY A 659 11.02 4.48 12.69
N LEU A 660 10.02 4.64 11.83
CA LEU A 660 10.11 4.38 10.40
C LEU A 660 10.34 5.69 9.66
N SER A 661 11.22 5.67 8.66
CA SER A 661 11.56 6.82 7.83
C SER A 661 11.31 6.48 6.37
N LYS A 662 10.73 7.42 5.62
CA LYS A 662 10.53 7.32 4.18
C LYS A 662 11.13 8.54 3.49
N GLU A 663 12.04 8.28 2.56
CA GLU A 663 12.60 9.28 1.64
C GLU A 663 11.58 9.59 0.55
N LEU A 664 11.14 10.84 0.46
CA LEU A 664 10.22 11.31 -0.59
C LEU A 664 10.96 11.74 -1.84
N PHE A 665 12.05 12.46 -1.63
CA PHE A 665 12.81 13.13 -2.67
C PHE A 665 14.26 13.27 -2.22
N THR A 666 15.18 12.86 -3.09
CA THR A 666 16.62 13.04 -2.93
C THR A 666 17.15 13.78 -4.13
N LEU A 667 17.79 14.91 -3.88
CA LEU A 667 18.62 15.62 -4.85
C LEU A 667 20.08 15.35 -4.54
N GLY A 668 20.75 14.62 -5.42
CA GLY A 668 22.18 14.40 -5.38
C GLY A 668 22.90 15.26 -6.41
N ILE A 669 24.11 15.69 -6.07
CA ILE A 669 25.09 16.27 -6.99
C ILE A 669 26.38 15.47 -6.90
N PHE A 670 27.06 15.31 -8.02
CA PHE A 670 28.35 14.66 -8.06
C PHE A 670 29.28 15.45 -8.98
N ALA A 671 30.56 15.46 -8.63
CA ALA A 671 31.62 16.02 -9.45
C ALA A 671 32.90 15.19 -9.32
N GLY A 672 33.62 15.06 -10.43
CA GLY A 672 34.91 14.38 -10.56
C GLY A 672 35.88 15.23 -11.36
N GLY A 673 37.19 15.06 -11.12
CA GLY A 673 38.25 15.77 -11.87
C GLY A 673 38.31 17.31 -11.72
N LEU A 674 37.44 17.93 -10.93
CA LEU A 674 37.39 19.40 -10.77
C LEU A 674 38.45 19.98 -9.82
N SER A 675 39.04 19.14 -8.96
CA SER A 675 40.08 19.56 -8.00
C SER A 675 41.27 20.23 -8.68
N THR A 676 41.57 19.83 -9.92
CA THR A 676 42.61 20.41 -10.79
C THR A 676 42.40 21.90 -11.10
N PHE A 677 41.16 22.43 -11.00
CA PHE A 677 40.85 23.83 -11.29
C PHE A 677 40.90 24.75 -10.08
N VAL A 678 40.68 24.21 -8.87
CA VAL A 678 40.52 25.01 -7.64
C VAL A 678 41.71 24.85 -6.71
N SER A 679 42.38 23.69 -6.73
CA SER A 679 43.52 23.43 -5.84
C SER A 679 44.83 23.94 -6.44
N SER A 680 45.58 24.68 -5.63
CA SER A 680 46.94 25.15 -5.90
C SER A 680 47.97 24.47 -5.00
N THR A 681 47.59 23.40 -4.28
CA THR A 681 48.46 22.74 -3.31
C THR A 681 49.23 21.56 -3.93
N GLU A 682 50.53 21.51 -3.60
CA GLU A 682 51.58 20.56 -4.02
C GLU A 682 51.36 19.08 -3.61
N ASP A 683 50.12 18.64 -3.35
CA ASP A 683 49.81 17.22 -3.18
C ASP A 683 49.56 16.58 -4.57
N GLU A 684 50.58 16.68 -5.45
CA GLU A 684 50.57 16.14 -6.81
C GLU A 684 50.52 14.60 -6.86
N GLU A 685 50.75 13.91 -5.73
CA GLU A 685 50.81 12.44 -5.68
C GLU A 685 49.43 11.73 -5.70
N GLN A 686 48.32 12.48 -5.63
CA GLN A 686 46.94 11.94 -5.70
C GLN A 686 46.01 12.76 -6.62
N ALA A 687 46.56 13.35 -7.68
CA ALA A 687 45.71 13.81 -8.77
C ALA A 687 45.15 12.58 -9.50
N ASP A 688 43.94 12.17 -9.13
CA ASP A 688 43.21 11.17 -9.92
C ASP A 688 43.15 11.68 -11.37
N GLU A 689 43.55 10.86 -12.34
CA GLU A 689 43.35 11.10 -13.77
C GLU A 689 41.85 11.03 -14.15
N GLU A 690 40.98 11.59 -13.31
CA GLU A 690 39.55 11.68 -13.57
C GLU A 690 39.26 12.82 -14.54
N THR A 691 38.46 12.50 -15.56
CA THR A 691 37.93 13.51 -16.47
C THR A 691 37.00 14.46 -15.70
N ALA A 692 37.15 15.76 -15.96
CA ALA A 692 36.30 16.78 -15.36
C ALA A 692 34.83 16.52 -15.71
N THR A 693 34.01 16.20 -14.72
CA THR A 693 32.57 15.93 -14.91
C THR A 693 31.79 16.44 -13.72
N ALA A 694 30.56 16.91 -13.98
CA ALA A 694 29.60 17.16 -12.93
C ALA A 694 28.19 16.82 -13.39
N GLY A 695 27.34 16.45 -12.45
CA GLY A 695 25.95 16.15 -12.75
C GLY A 695 25.07 16.18 -11.52
N MET A 696 23.78 15.96 -11.76
CA MET A 696 22.77 15.77 -10.73
C MET A 696 22.14 14.39 -10.85
N GLU A 697 21.68 13.90 -9.72
CA GLU A 697 20.88 12.70 -9.63
C GLU A 697 19.65 12.94 -8.79
N LEU A 698 18.56 12.27 -9.16
CA LEU A 698 17.26 12.48 -8.56
C LEU A 698 16.66 11.12 -8.21
N THR A 699 16.28 10.96 -6.94
CA THR A 699 15.44 9.84 -6.51
C THR A 699 14.10 10.40 -6.08
N VAL A 700 13.01 9.93 -6.69
CA VAL A 700 11.64 10.37 -6.40
C VAL A 700 10.86 9.16 -5.93
N LEU A 701 10.28 9.22 -4.73
CA LEU A 701 9.52 8.13 -4.11
C LEU A 701 10.26 6.77 -4.08
N GLY A 702 11.59 6.80 -3.95
CA GLY A 702 12.43 5.60 -3.94
C GLY A 702 12.81 5.05 -5.33
N THR A 703 12.46 5.76 -6.41
CA THR A 703 12.87 5.46 -7.79
C THR A 703 13.95 6.44 -8.25
N GLN A 704 15.14 5.94 -8.55
CA GLN A 704 16.22 6.69 -9.18
C GLN A 704 15.87 6.91 -10.66
N ILE A 705 15.79 8.17 -11.08
CA ILE A 705 15.74 8.50 -12.51
C ILE A 705 17.14 8.60 -13.09
N ARG A 706 17.26 8.56 -14.42
CA ARG A 706 18.54 8.67 -15.12
C ARG A 706 19.30 9.93 -14.63
N PRO A 707 20.57 9.82 -14.22
CA PRO A 707 21.37 10.98 -13.85
C PRO A 707 21.48 11.98 -15.00
N PHE A 708 21.47 13.28 -14.68
CA PHE A 708 21.71 14.36 -15.63
C PHE A 708 23.16 14.79 -15.52
N VAL A 709 23.94 14.53 -16.56
CA VAL A 709 25.32 15.03 -16.67
C VAL A 709 25.25 16.44 -17.22
N PHE A 710 25.86 17.40 -16.53
CA PHE A 710 25.92 18.79 -16.96
C PHE A 710 26.98 19.01 -18.04
N PHE A 711 28.13 18.35 -17.88
CA PHE A 711 29.23 18.36 -18.84
C PHE A 711 30.11 17.14 -18.61
N GLU A 712 30.77 16.71 -19.69
CA GLU A 712 31.81 15.69 -19.66
C GLU A 712 33.06 16.21 -20.37
N GLY A 713 34.14 16.35 -19.61
CA GLY A 713 35.40 16.92 -20.08
C GLY A 713 35.48 18.45 -19.99
N GLN A 714 36.71 18.95 -20.09
CA GLN A 714 37.01 20.37 -19.91
C GLN A 714 36.46 21.24 -21.04
N GLY A 715 36.40 20.71 -22.27
CA GLY A 715 35.91 21.44 -23.45
C GLY A 715 34.43 21.84 -23.34
N GLU A 716 33.57 20.91 -22.92
CA GLU A 716 32.15 21.17 -22.72
C GLU A 716 31.90 22.16 -21.58
N LEU A 717 32.62 22.00 -20.46
CA LEU A 717 32.55 22.92 -19.33
C LEU A 717 32.87 24.36 -19.77
N MET A 718 34.00 24.57 -20.44
CA MET A 718 34.39 25.89 -20.92
C MET A 718 33.41 26.44 -21.96
N GLY A 719 32.83 25.58 -22.79
CA GLY A 719 31.75 25.94 -23.70
C GLY A 719 30.52 26.50 -22.98
N HIS A 720 30.06 25.88 -21.89
CA HIS A 720 28.97 26.38 -21.06
C HIS A 720 29.29 27.71 -20.38
N VAL A 721 30.52 27.86 -19.87
CA VAL A 721 30.97 29.10 -19.23
C VAL A 721 30.99 30.25 -20.24
N TRP A 722 31.53 30.03 -21.44
CA TRP A 722 31.62 31.08 -22.48
C TRP A 722 30.29 31.43 -23.12
N SER A 723 29.38 30.46 -23.26
CA SER A 723 28.03 30.69 -23.77
C SER A 723 27.07 31.30 -22.73
N GLY A 724 27.49 31.40 -21.47
CA GLY A 724 26.70 32.04 -20.42
C GLY A 724 25.43 31.26 -20.03
N THR A 725 25.37 29.95 -20.33
CA THR A 725 24.16 29.12 -20.14
C THR A 725 23.73 28.99 -18.68
N ALA A 726 24.60 29.34 -17.73
CA ALA A 726 24.30 29.31 -16.30
C ALA A 726 23.53 30.56 -15.77
N SER A 727 23.23 31.54 -16.62
CA SER A 727 22.64 32.82 -16.21
C SER A 727 21.09 32.81 -16.13
N GLU A 728 20.43 31.85 -16.77
CA GLU A 728 18.96 31.72 -16.79
C GLU A 728 18.47 30.48 -16.04
N LEU A 729 17.28 30.59 -15.43
CA LEU A 729 16.63 29.46 -14.75
C LEU A 729 16.25 28.37 -15.76
N THR A 730 16.91 27.22 -15.66
CA THR A 730 16.65 26.07 -16.53
C THR A 730 15.89 24.99 -15.75
N PRO A 731 14.69 24.56 -16.17
CA PRO A 731 13.94 23.52 -15.49
C PRO A 731 14.65 22.16 -15.66
N ALA A 732 15.18 21.62 -14.56
CA ALA A 732 15.86 20.32 -14.55
C ALA A 732 14.89 19.13 -14.51
N PHE A 733 13.81 19.25 -13.74
CA PHE A 733 12.80 18.20 -13.60
C PHE A 733 11.43 18.84 -13.40
N GLN A 734 10.45 18.44 -14.22
CA GLN A 734 9.08 18.92 -14.14
C GLN A 734 8.12 17.79 -14.51
N ALA A 735 7.38 17.27 -13.54
CA ALA A 735 6.44 16.17 -13.75
C ALA A 735 5.22 16.29 -12.81
N SER A 736 4.08 15.77 -13.26
CA SER A 736 2.93 15.50 -12.37
C SER A 736 2.98 14.05 -11.90
N VAL A 737 3.02 13.85 -10.58
CA VAL A 737 3.18 12.52 -9.98
C VAL A 737 2.02 12.19 -9.07
N LYS A 738 1.46 10.98 -9.20
CA LYS A 738 0.50 10.45 -8.23
C LYS A 738 1.24 9.68 -7.15
N SER A 739 1.48 10.34 -6.01
CA SER A 739 2.23 9.72 -4.90
C SER A 739 1.46 8.64 -4.13
N ASN A 740 0.12 8.61 -4.17
CA ASN A 740 -0.67 7.68 -3.36
C ASN A 740 -1.95 7.25 -4.09
N GLN A 741 -2.28 5.96 -3.98
CA GLN A 741 -3.56 5.39 -4.41
C GLN A 741 -3.99 4.31 -3.42
N ASN A 742 -5.26 4.35 -3.02
CA ASN A 742 -5.89 3.24 -2.32
C ASN A 742 -7.32 3.11 -2.82
N MET A 743 -7.70 1.89 -3.22
CA MET A 743 -9.08 1.56 -3.54
C MET A 743 -9.56 0.48 -2.58
N LEU A 744 -10.47 0.87 -1.71
CA LEU A 744 -11.19 -0.05 -0.85
C LEU A 744 -12.61 -0.18 -1.39
N TYR A 745 -12.95 -1.39 -1.83
CA TYR A 745 -14.35 -1.75 -2.05
C TYR A 745 -14.89 -2.30 -0.73
N CYS A 746 -15.92 -1.63 -0.20
CA CYS A 746 -16.67 -2.11 0.95
C CYS A 746 -18.03 -2.61 0.45
N HIS A 747 -18.35 -3.87 0.71
CA HIS A 747 -19.75 -4.31 0.68
C HIS A 747 -20.41 -3.87 1.98
N GLY A 748 -20.94 -2.65 1.99
CA GLY A 748 -21.94 -2.28 2.97
C GLY A 748 -23.25 -2.97 2.62
N LYS A 749 -24.04 -3.34 3.63
CA LYS A 749 -25.35 -4.02 3.46
C LYS A 749 -26.42 -3.22 2.68
N ILE A 750 -26.04 -2.11 2.07
CA ILE A 750 -26.84 -1.40 1.07
C ILE A 750 -25.92 -0.96 -0.07
N HIS A 751 -26.16 -1.52 -1.25
CA HIS A 751 -25.49 -1.10 -2.48
C HIS A 751 -26.25 0.06 -3.15
N LYS A 752 -25.49 0.82 -3.94
CA LYS A 752 -25.83 2.08 -4.58
C LYS A 752 -27.03 1.93 -5.52
N PHE A 753 -28.16 2.59 -5.23
CA PHE A 753 -29.28 2.66 -6.16
C PHE A 753 -29.05 3.80 -7.16
N TYR A 754 -28.89 3.47 -8.45
CA TYR A 754 -28.93 4.46 -9.53
C TYR A 754 -30.39 4.77 -9.86
N GLY A 755 -30.92 5.86 -9.29
CA GLY A 755 -32.10 6.52 -9.83
C GLY A 755 -31.66 7.64 -10.77
N GLN A 756 -31.86 7.47 -12.08
CA GLN A 756 -31.89 8.61 -12.98
C GLN A 756 -33.17 9.39 -12.67
N SER A 757 -33.04 10.55 -12.04
CA SER A 757 -34.06 11.59 -12.16
C SER A 757 -33.81 12.34 -13.46
N GLU A 758 -34.77 12.33 -14.38
CA GLU A 758 -34.87 13.34 -15.44
C GLU A 758 -35.01 14.75 -14.86
#